data_AF-N4WSL4-F1
#
_entry.id   AF-N4WSL4-F1
#
_cell.length_a   1.000
_cell.length_b   1.000
_cell.length_c   1.000
_cell.angle_alpha   90.00
_cell.angle_beta   90.00
_cell.angle_gamma   90.00
#
_symmetry.space_group_name_H-M   'P 1'
#
loop_
_entity.id
_entity.type
_entity.pdbx_description
1 polymer ?
#
loop_
_entity_poly.entity_id
_entity_poly.type
_entity_poly.pdbx_seq_one_letter_code
_entity_poly.pdbx_strand_id
1 'polypeptide(L)'
;MATAAVLSLLDEHTRQAAFDASLAKLKAAPHGIDISALDICLRLLPTNGSDAASASTVQHGQLWDIVLSRLADESSSDHLYKVAELCLNRESLVAAHLKTGLYDAIARSRQGPSGNPEKLESAKTYLHFLKCCFWVPGAEDRMVDVDTLSLLSDLLGINGLDEATHEVLSAFFSLLKNKRGNSPIKTDRVINESLWNKLSTLDTKRFAARSSNIYRTWFQWISLAASNGLKFECVREEQYWKKLRLGLVKGHADQRKYCLGIIRQSFLATTDRIDTPTMQYATSGVDREKYDLYSTLFETIVLHRYTGQVEDSLSSMTKLLGYSNALPSKITPAMTTTLLTAALDPLIQESVRKMIGRWYMDFVIQRRGDISGHIHFLFDGFLPWATDGSLFTSTLTANRTQTTCAHGEALATLIARFASDTEDTPCFVPSNDDSTQEIGVDNHHGRAIVLGVVRFIMNARGRLFQPAILYLLNGLITGLTVRQSNYSLSGHPDFAAADIAQILSLARLPGLPEVANDLHTLHCRKLCDLIRPDSGSEMMPAEESLRARCKNLEKQVDQSTTVTNSDEATHSSLQVFLKELRESKHSCIQGQRFAPACKALTKLLDQMDINSVDPDEVHTALAALWEEAEIRDFIRPFSVHLPPLMFHPACVHICVAHQQRNDIESATDLTNLLSKAMSRLTRLSKGRSYVLAALAKSLRKAAFANPSITGILPFEDYILDFVNDPASIKPEFLFEVVAAERLQQYLPHRTYTSYYGLREWHAYTAVLDILRRFPEGQLDVAKSILNHLLQPWKDQQPPVAVKSPWKKTLQLQAILLLSHRCIRDSDADAYLDGLTHALTLESWPRYRYLLEWTIARIYRQFPGKSSRIIEQLQNLDEYSPMHIASLIKLGLLVASYESEAFTAQLMMQLNAYSASPKVQIRHEANFAFPLVFDLASKKGWKTVVENPALLAMDTFIRRLDKFSASPWTIRTLKVDIEADFTMVGIFQGQYLSIESPEDELVAYKDFEELESDDQAMHIASPPAIIQLGTAPGRQNTSDKPATAAPSAVSNEDASGQITLQTKAGIDLDNLHPASGPPSMQNRRPASVMLVASLIDNPTNLGGLSRISESFGLEALYIDDLKKVAHKDFKATSVRSEKHLAIKELKELDVPAFLLEAKSQGYEVVGIEQTDRSGILGYEGVDGAYLGSDGDTIEVVRRQDIGTLPKKCCLVLGSEKEGISAEVLAVIDRNVEIKTVGVTRSLNVQTAGGIALYEWWREWGEMSN
;
A
#
# COMPACT_ATOMS: atom_id res chain seq x y z
N MET A 1 -26.45 -62.52 12.65
CA MET A 1 -26.44 -62.35 11.19
C MET A 1 -26.79 -63.70 10.56
N ALA A 2 -27.98 -63.85 9.98
CA ALA A 2 -28.25 -64.98 9.11
C ALA A 2 -27.54 -64.71 7.77
N THR A 3 -26.63 -65.58 7.35
CA THR A 3 -25.92 -65.46 6.06
C THR A 3 -26.91 -65.67 4.90
N ALA A 4 -26.60 -65.18 3.70
CA ALA A 4 -27.45 -65.33 2.51
C ALA A 4 -27.91 -66.78 2.27
N ALA A 5 -27.08 -67.75 2.66
CA ALA A 5 -27.34 -69.19 2.60
C ALA A 5 -28.44 -69.68 3.56
N VAL A 6 -28.66 -69.01 4.69
CA VAL A 6 -29.71 -69.37 5.67
C VAL A 6 -31.07 -68.86 5.21
N LEU A 7 -31.13 -67.68 4.60
CA LEU A 7 -32.37 -67.07 4.11
C LEU A 7 -32.92 -67.76 2.86
N SER A 8 -32.08 -68.43 2.06
CA SER A 8 -32.50 -69.23 0.90
C SER A 8 -33.06 -70.60 1.26
N LEU A 9 -32.93 -71.04 2.52
CA LEU A 9 -33.38 -72.35 3.02
C LEU A 9 -34.73 -72.26 3.78
N LEU A 10 -35.33 -71.08 3.87
CA LEU A 10 -36.60 -70.84 4.57
C LEU A 10 -37.79 -71.20 3.65
N ASP A 11 -38.81 -71.85 4.22
CA ASP A 11 -40.10 -72.05 3.58
C ASP A 11 -40.86 -70.73 3.43
N GLU A 12 -41.82 -70.68 2.50
CA GLU A 12 -42.51 -69.46 2.07
C GLU A 12 -43.26 -68.76 3.23
N HIS A 13 -43.82 -69.54 4.15
CA HIS A 13 -44.46 -69.03 5.37
C HIS A 13 -43.45 -68.37 6.32
N THR A 14 -42.27 -68.96 6.53
CA THR A 14 -41.23 -68.39 7.39
C THR A 14 -40.53 -67.20 6.74
N ARG A 15 -40.39 -67.17 5.40
CA ARG A 15 -39.94 -65.99 4.66
C ARG A 15 -40.88 -64.81 4.86
N GLN A 16 -42.19 -65.03 4.73
CA GLN A 16 -43.20 -63.98 4.93
C GLN A 16 -43.21 -63.49 6.38
N ALA A 17 -43.17 -64.40 7.37
CA ALA A 17 -43.08 -64.03 8.78
C ALA A 17 -41.80 -63.25 9.12
N ALA A 18 -40.65 -63.61 8.53
CA ALA A 18 -39.38 -62.90 8.70
C ALA A 18 -39.38 -61.52 8.03
N PHE A 19 -40.04 -61.39 6.87
CA PHE A 19 -40.26 -60.11 6.21
C PHE A 19 -41.17 -59.20 7.06
N ASP A 20 -42.31 -59.69 7.53
CA ASP A 20 -43.26 -58.92 8.33
C ASP A 20 -42.65 -58.52 9.69
N ALA A 21 -41.87 -59.39 10.34
CA ALA A 21 -41.14 -59.06 11.56
C ALA A 21 -40.05 -57.99 11.32
N SER A 22 -39.33 -58.07 10.20
CA SER A 22 -38.30 -57.08 9.83
C SER A 22 -38.93 -55.74 9.41
N LEU A 23 -40.08 -55.76 8.74
CA LEU A 23 -40.88 -54.59 8.38
C LEU A 23 -41.46 -53.90 9.64
N ALA A 24 -41.95 -54.69 10.60
CA ALA A 24 -42.38 -54.18 11.90
C ALA A 24 -41.20 -53.55 12.68
N LYS A 25 -40.01 -54.15 12.60
CA LYS A 25 -38.78 -53.61 13.20
C LYS A 25 -38.35 -52.29 12.55
N LEU A 26 -38.43 -52.17 11.22
CA LEU A 26 -38.21 -50.91 10.50
C LEU A 26 -39.22 -49.83 10.91
N LYS A 27 -40.50 -50.22 11.07
CA LYS A 27 -41.56 -49.31 11.52
C LYS A 27 -41.39 -48.88 12.98
N ALA A 28 -40.87 -49.74 13.85
CA ALA A 28 -40.69 -49.48 15.28
C ALA A 28 -39.35 -48.82 15.66
N ALA A 29 -38.44 -48.63 14.70
CA ALA A 29 -37.15 -47.99 14.94
C ALA A 29 -37.35 -46.55 15.49
N PRO A 30 -36.68 -46.17 16.60
CA PRO A 30 -36.89 -44.88 17.25
C PRO A 30 -36.31 -43.70 16.45
N HIS A 31 -35.17 -43.90 15.77
CA HIS A 31 -34.51 -42.89 14.91
C HIS A 31 -33.83 -43.58 13.71
N GLY A 32 -33.94 -42.99 12.52
CA GLY A 32 -33.27 -43.45 11.30
C GLY A 32 -33.75 -44.82 10.78
N ILE A 33 -32.94 -45.44 9.91
CA ILE A 33 -33.25 -46.73 9.27
C ILE A 33 -32.36 -47.83 9.85
N ASP A 34 -32.96 -48.90 10.37
CA ASP A 34 -32.20 -50.11 10.76
C ASP A 34 -31.70 -50.83 9.49
N ILE A 35 -30.42 -50.61 9.16
CA ILE A 35 -29.72 -51.22 8.02
C ILE A 35 -29.86 -52.74 7.99
N SER A 36 -29.81 -53.40 9.15
CA SER A 36 -29.89 -54.86 9.21
C SER A 36 -31.30 -55.35 8.92
N ALA A 37 -32.33 -54.63 9.40
CA ALA A 37 -33.72 -54.94 9.10
C ALA A 37 -34.06 -54.64 7.63
N LEU A 38 -33.55 -53.54 7.08
CA LEU A 38 -33.69 -53.19 5.67
C LEU A 38 -33.02 -54.24 4.76
N ASP A 39 -31.81 -54.69 5.09
CA ASP A 39 -31.10 -55.73 4.33
C ASP A 39 -31.88 -57.05 4.32
N ILE A 40 -32.53 -57.42 5.43
CA ILE A 40 -33.38 -58.62 5.52
C ILE A 40 -34.65 -58.45 4.67
N CYS A 41 -35.35 -57.31 4.78
CA CYS A 41 -36.52 -57.02 3.96
C CYS A 41 -36.18 -57.07 2.47
N LEU A 42 -35.09 -56.42 2.04
CA LEU A 42 -34.65 -56.40 0.65
C LEU A 42 -34.25 -57.79 0.12
N ARG A 43 -33.66 -58.65 0.96
CA ARG A 43 -33.30 -60.04 0.60
C ARG A 43 -34.51 -60.98 0.50
N LEU A 44 -35.60 -60.66 1.18
CA LEU A 44 -36.80 -61.50 1.27
C LEU A 44 -37.90 -61.09 0.27
N LEU A 45 -37.71 -60.02 -0.50
CA LEU A 45 -38.60 -59.65 -1.60
C LEU A 45 -38.66 -60.78 -2.65
N PRO A 46 -39.83 -61.06 -3.27
CA PRO A 46 -39.95 -62.10 -4.29
C PRO A 46 -39.29 -61.65 -5.60
N THR A 47 -38.30 -62.39 -6.10
CA THR A 47 -37.45 -61.93 -7.21
C THR A 47 -37.79 -62.48 -8.58
N ASN A 48 -38.69 -63.48 -8.73
CA ASN A 48 -39.39 -63.83 -9.98
C ASN A 48 -40.23 -65.10 -9.76
N GLY A 49 -41.55 -64.99 -9.92
CA GLY A 49 -42.48 -66.13 -9.90
C GLY A 49 -43.85 -65.69 -10.41
N SER A 50 -44.29 -66.28 -11.51
CA SER A 50 -45.36 -65.81 -12.40
C SER A 50 -46.80 -65.89 -11.88
N ASP A 51 -47.06 -65.98 -10.57
CA ASP A 51 -48.44 -66.16 -10.06
C ASP A 51 -48.82 -65.30 -8.82
N ALA A 52 -48.07 -64.24 -8.49
CA ALA A 52 -48.38 -63.37 -7.33
C ALA A 52 -48.28 -61.85 -7.62
N ALA A 53 -48.73 -61.40 -8.80
CA ALA A 53 -48.55 -60.01 -9.26
C ALA A 53 -49.28 -58.93 -8.40
N SER A 54 -50.31 -59.27 -7.63
CA SER A 54 -51.04 -58.28 -6.81
C SER A 54 -50.50 -58.11 -5.39
N ALA A 55 -50.02 -59.18 -4.75
CA ALA A 55 -49.50 -59.14 -3.38
C ALA A 55 -48.09 -58.56 -3.30
N SER A 56 -47.23 -58.85 -4.29
CA SER A 56 -45.86 -58.34 -4.35
C SER A 56 -45.83 -56.81 -4.50
N THR A 57 -46.68 -56.25 -5.37
CA THR A 57 -46.77 -54.80 -5.62
C THR A 57 -47.19 -54.03 -4.35
N VAL A 58 -48.09 -54.60 -3.54
CA VAL A 58 -48.55 -53.98 -2.28
C VAL A 58 -47.45 -54.03 -1.20
N GLN A 59 -46.72 -55.14 -1.08
CA GLN A 59 -45.61 -55.27 -0.13
C GLN A 59 -44.43 -54.35 -0.49
N HIS A 60 -44.13 -54.20 -1.79
CA HIS A 60 -43.14 -53.24 -2.28
C HIS A 60 -43.55 -51.80 -1.95
N GLY A 61 -44.81 -51.41 -2.18
CA GLY A 61 -45.31 -50.08 -1.84
C GLY A 61 -45.21 -49.76 -0.36
N GLN A 62 -45.65 -50.68 0.50
CA GLN A 62 -45.60 -50.50 1.97
C GLN A 62 -44.17 -50.37 2.50
N LEU A 63 -43.21 -51.15 1.96
CA LEU A 63 -41.81 -51.03 2.34
C LEU A 63 -41.25 -49.65 1.98
N TRP A 64 -41.52 -49.16 0.76
CA TRP A 64 -40.99 -47.87 0.33
C TRP A 64 -41.64 -46.66 1.00
N ASP A 65 -42.93 -46.72 1.34
CA ASP A 65 -43.59 -45.69 2.15
C ASP A 65 -42.96 -45.60 3.56
N ILE A 66 -42.60 -46.75 4.16
CA ILE A 66 -41.91 -46.81 5.45
C ILE A 66 -40.47 -46.31 5.33
N VAL A 67 -39.75 -46.69 4.27
CA VAL A 67 -38.37 -46.24 4.04
C VAL A 67 -38.32 -44.74 3.78
N LEU A 68 -39.19 -44.18 2.92
CA LEU A 68 -39.24 -42.75 2.63
C LEU A 68 -39.63 -41.94 3.88
N SER A 69 -40.62 -42.39 4.66
CA SER A 69 -40.99 -41.70 5.91
C SER A 69 -39.85 -41.71 6.95
N ARG A 70 -39.07 -42.79 7.04
CA ARG A 70 -37.92 -42.89 7.95
C ARG A 70 -36.66 -42.20 7.44
N LEU A 71 -36.49 -42.07 6.12
CA LEU A 71 -35.41 -41.27 5.54
C LEU A 71 -35.50 -39.82 6.00
N ALA A 72 -36.70 -39.27 6.17
CA ALA A 72 -36.90 -37.89 6.64
C ALA A 72 -36.30 -37.62 8.04
N ASP A 73 -36.18 -38.65 8.88
CA ASP A 73 -35.65 -38.59 10.25
C ASP A 73 -34.12 -38.81 10.33
N GLU A 74 -33.44 -39.08 9.21
CA GLU A 74 -32.03 -39.45 9.17
C GLU A 74 -31.11 -38.25 8.81
N SER A 75 -30.04 -38.05 9.59
CA SER A 75 -29.11 -36.92 9.41
C SER A 75 -27.68 -37.34 9.07
N SER A 76 -27.33 -38.62 9.25
CA SER A 76 -25.97 -39.10 9.00
C SER A 76 -25.73 -39.42 7.52
N SER A 77 -24.82 -38.67 6.88
CA SER A 77 -24.45 -38.89 5.47
C SER A 77 -23.83 -40.27 5.22
N ASP A 78 -23.07 -40.82 6.17
CA ASP A 78 -22.50 -42.17 6.06
C ASP A 78 -23.58 -43.26 6.18
N HIS A 79 -24.61 -43.00 6.98
CA HIS A 79 -25.75 -43.91 7.13
C HIS A 79 -26.61 -43.91 5.87
N LEU A 80 -26.92 -42.71 5.35
CA LEU A 80 -27.62 -42.52 4.07
C LEU A 80 -26.85 -43.17 2.91
N TYR A 81 -25.51 -43.06 2.88
CA TYR A 81 -24.68 -43.73 1.87
C TYR A 81 -24.78 -45.26 1.95
N LYS A 82 -24.70 -45.85 3.15
CA LYS A 82 -24.87 -47.32 3.33
C LYS A 82 -26.27 -47.79 2.92
N VAL A 83 -27.30 -47.01 3.23
CA VAL A 83 -28.68 -47.29 2.79
C VAL A 83 -28.78 -47.23 1.27
N ALA A 84 -28.20 -46.18 0.65
CA ALA A 84 -28.16 -46.05 -0.81
C ALA A 84 -27.39 -47.21 -1.47
N GLU A 85 -26.25 -47.60 -0.91
CA GLU A 85 -25.43 -48.73 -1.38
C GLU A 85 -26.21 -50.05 -1.35
N LEU A 86 -26.92 -50.33 -0.25
CA LEU A 86 -27.75 -51.54 -0.12
C LEU A 86 -28.90 -51.58 -1.13
N CYS A 87 -29.58 -50.46 -1.35
CA CYS A 87 -30.69 -50.35 -2.29
C CYS A 87 -30.22 -50.43 -3.75
N LEU A 88 -29.06 -49.83 -4.06
CA LEU A 88 -28.56 -49.70 -5.43
C LEU A 88 -27.69 -50.86 -5.89
N ASN A 89 -27.04 -51.66 -5.03
CA ASN A 89 -26.16 -52.76 -5.46
C ASN A 89 -26.86 -54.09 -5.76
N ARG A 90 -28.17 -54.23 -5.50
CA ARG A 90 -28.91 -55.50 -5.58
C ARG A 90 -29.53 -55.78 -6.95
N GLU A 91 -30.77 -55.31 -7.17
CA GLU A 91 -31.60 -55.63 -8.35
C GLU A 91 -32.18 -54.35 -8.99
N SER A 92 -32.43 -54.38 -10.31
CA SER A 92 -32.93 -53.22 -11.07
C SER A 92 -34.32 -52.77 -10.64
N LEU A 93 -35.18 -53.70 -10.22
CA LEU A 93 -36.56 -53.42 -9.81
C LEU A 93 -36.61 -52.63 -8.48
N VAL A 94 -35.70 -52.91 -7.55
CA VAL A 94 -35.55 -52.20 -6.27
C VAL A 94 -35.12 -50.75 -6.52
N ALA A 95 -34.14 -50.56 -7.40
CA ALA A 95 -33.68 -49.23 -7.79
C ALA A 95 -34.77 -48.41 -8.52
N ALA A 96 -35.58 -49.04 -9.37
CA ALA A 96 -36.69 -48.40 -10.08
C ALA A 96 -37.78 -47.87 -9.12
N HIS A 97 -38.20 -48.68 -8.14
CA HIS A 97 -39.20 -48.24 -7.15
C HIS A 97 -38.66 -47.14 -6.23
N LEU A 98 -37.40 -47.23 -5.81
CA LEU A 98 -36.75 -46.18 -5.03
C LEU A 98 -36.72 -44.86 -5.81
N LYS A 99 -36.36 -44.92 -7.10
CA LYS A 99 -36.34 -43.76 -7.99
C LYS A 99 -37.72 -43.13 -8.11
N THR A 100 -38.75 -43.89 -8.47
CA THR A 100 -40.13 -43.37 -8.62
C THR A 100 -40.62 -42.74 -7.32
N GLY A 101 -40.48 -43.43 -6.19
CA GLY A 101 -40.93 -42.92 -4.89
C GLY A 101 -40.20 -41.65 -4.45
N LEU A 102 -38.88 -41.57 -4.65
CA LEU A 102 -38.06 -40.42 -4.28
C LEU A 102 -38.35 -39.21 -5.19
N TYR A 103 -38.44 -39.43 -6.50
CA TYR A 103 -38.71 -38.37 -7.48
C TYR A 103 -40.13 -37.82 -7.30
N ASP A 104 -41.13 -38.67 -7.03
CA ASP A 104 -42.49 -38.24 -6.72
C ASP A 104 -42.58 -37.50 -5.38
N ALA A 105 -41.80 -37.91 -4.37
CA ALA A 105 -41.72 -37.20 -3.09
C ALA A 105 -41.12 -35.80 -3.27
N ILE A 106 -40.03 -35.70 -4.04
CA ILE A 106 -39.37 -34.43 -4.38
C ILE A 106 -40.31 -33.55 -5.24
N ALA A 107 -40.97 -34.10 -6.25
CA ALA A 107 -41.91 -33.37 -7.09
C ALA A 107 -43.14 -32.87 -6.31
N ARG A 108 -43.66 -33.64 -5.35
CA ARG A 108 -44.75 -33.21 -4.46
C ARG A 108 -44.36 -32.08 -3.51
N SER A 109 -43.09 -31.99 -3.14
CA SER A 109 -42.57 -30.87 -2.34
C SER A 109 -42.65 -29.52 -3.08
N ARG A 110 -42.85 -29.55 -4.41
CA ARG A 110 -43.06 -28.37 -5.28
C ARG A 110 -44.41 -27.66 -5.07
N GLN A 111 -45.46 -28.39 -4.66
CA GLN A 111 -46.85 -27.90 -4.69
C GLN A 111 -47.38 -27.39 -3.33
N GLY A 112 -46.56 -27.38 -2.28
CA GLY A 112 -46.97 -26.90 -0.96
C GLY A 112 -46.89 -25.37 -0.84
N PRO A 113 -47.84 -24.71 -0.14
CA PRO A 113 -47.68 -23.29 0.20
C PRO A 113 -46.39 -23.11 0.99
N SER A 114 -45.66 -22.03 0.67
CA SER A 114 -44.31 -21.67 1.13
C SER A 114 -44.18 -21.40 2.64
N GLY A 115 -44.76 -22.23 3.50
CA GLY A 115 -44.85 -21.96 4.94
C GLY A 115 -44.95 -23.18 5.86
N ASN A 116 -44.82 -24.43 5.36
CA ASN A 116 -44.75 -25.59 6.26
C ASN A 116 -43.30 -26.09 6.42
N PRO A 117 -42.61 -25.76 7.52
CA PRO A 117 -41.18 -26.07 7.71
C PRO A 117 -40.87 -27.57 7.71
N GLU A 118 -41.81 -28.42 8.17
CA GLU A 118 -41.64 -29.88 8.21
C GLU A 118 -41.53 -30.50 6.81
N LYS A 119 -42.31 -29.99 5.85
CA LYS A 119 -42.25 -30.45 4.44
C LYS A 119 -40.97 -30.02 3.75
N LEU A 120 -40.45 -28.83 4.11
CA LEU A 120 -39.19 -28.31 3.59
C LEU A 120 -38.01 -29.13 4.10
N GLU A 121 -38.02 -29.48 5.38
CA GLU A 121 -36.95 -30.29 5.99
C GLU A 121 -36.94 -31.71 5.42
N SER A 122 -38.13 -32.32 5.26
CA SER A 122 -38.27 -33.62 4.59
C SER A 122 -37.70 -33.59 3.16
N ALA A 123 -37.97 -32.52 2.40
CA ALA A 123 -37.45 -32.35 1.05
C ALA A 123 -35.92 -32.19 1.01
N LYS A 124 -35.32 -31.47 1.98
CA LYS A 124 -33.85 -31.42 2.12
C LYS A 124 -33.28 -32.80 2.39
N THR A 125 -33.88 -33.58 3.28
CA THR A 125 -33.38 -34.91 3.61
C THR A 125 -33.47 -35.86 2.41
N TYR A 126 -34.55 -35.78 1.62
CA TYR A 126 -34.66 -36.51 0.35
C TYR A 126 -33.59 -36.09 -0.66
N LEU A 127 -33.28 -34.80 -0.77
CA LEU A 127 -32.17 -34.30 -1.59
C LEU A 127 -30.82 -34.81 -1.07
N HIS A 128 -30.56 -34.78 0.23
CA HIS A 128 -29.34 -35.33 0.82
C HIS A 128 -29.18 -36.84 0.57
N PHE A 129 -30.28 -37.61 0.62
CA PHE A 129 -30.26 -39.02 0.26
C PHE A 129 -30.01 -39.23 -1.24
N LEU A 130 -30.61 -38.42 -2.11
CA LEU A 130 -30.35 -38.45 -3.56
C LEU A 130 -28.89 -38.13 -3.88
N LYS A 131 -28.27 -37.18 -3.17
CA LYS A 131 -26.82 -36.90 -3.23
C LYS A 131 -26.01 -38.17 -2.94
N CYS A 132 -26.35 -38.90 -1.88
CA CYS A 132 -25.67 -40.13 -1.51
C CYS A 132 -25.88 -41.24 -2.56
N CYS A 133 -27.07 -41.33 -3.16
CA CYS A 133 -27.34 -42.25 -4.28
C CYS A 133 -26.39 -42.01 -5.46
N PHE A 134 -26.10 -40.75 -5.80
CA PHE A 134 -25.16 -40.41 -6.87
C PHE A 134 -23.69 -40.73 -6.57
N TRP A 135 -23.34 -40.99 -5.30
CA TRP A 135 -21.99 -41.46 -4.93
C TRP A 135 -21.82 -42.97 -5.05
N VAL A 136 -22.90 -43.74 -5.26
CA VAL A 136 -22.82 -45.19 -5.36
C VAL A 136 -22.35 -45.62 -6.76
N PRO A 137 -21.33 -46.49 -6.88
CA PRO A 137 -20.90 -47.02 -8.17
C PRO A 137 -22.05 -47.70 -8.92
N GLY A 138 -22.26 -47.35 -10.19
CA GLY A 138 -23.33 -47.92 -11.03
C GLY A 138 -24.71 -47.26 -10.87
N ALA A 139 -24.82 -46.17 -10.10
CA ALA A 139 -26.06 -45.40 -9.98
C ALA A 139 -26.52 -44.74 -11.29
N GLU A 140 -25.61 -44.43 -12.21
CA GLU A 140 -25.90 -43.79 -13.50
C GLU A 140 -26.95 -44.58 -14.31
N ASP A 141 -26.80 -45.89 -14.45
CA ASP A 141 -27.73 -46.74 -15.21
C ASP A 141 -29.09 -46.98 -14.50
N ARG A 142 -29.20 -46.61 -13.22
CA ARG A 142 -30.33 -46.97 -12.35
C ARG A 142 -31.15 -45.77 -11.86
N MET A 143 -30.49 -44.62 -11.67
CA MET A 143 -31.08 -43.40 -11.12
C MET A 143 -31.17 -42.27 -12.15
N VAL A 144 -30.25 -42.17 -13.10
CA VAL A 144 -30.17 -41.02 -14.03
C VAL A 144 -31.01 -41.24 -15.29
N ASP A 145 -31.80 -40.23 -15.67
CA ASP A 145 -32.53 -40.16 -16.95
C ASP A 145 -32.61 -38.71 -17.47
N VAL A 146 -33.30 -38.51 -18.61
CA VAL A 146 -33.46 -37.21 -19.29
C VAL A 146 -34.19 -36.19 -18.40
N ASP A 147 -35.12 -36.64 -17.55
CA ASP A 147 -35.97 -35.78 -16.72
C ASP A 147 -35.31 -35.39 -15.39
N THR A 148 -34.28 -36.13 -14.95
CA THR A 148 -33.55 -35.91 -13.70
C THR A 148 -32.97 -34.50 -13.61
N LEU A 149 -32.29 -34.02 -14.66
CA LEU A 149 -31.70 -32.68 -14.67
C LEU A 149 -32.77 -31.59 -14.65
N SER A 150 -33.89 -31.80 -15.36
CA SER A 150 -35.01 -30.85 -15.37
C SER A 150 -35.66 -30.73 -13.99
N LEU A 151 -35.91 -31.87 -13.34
CA LEU A 151 -36.48 -31.92 -11.99
C LEU A 151 -35.60 -31.17 -10.97
N LEU A 152 -34.29 -31.41 -10.99
CA LEU A 152 -33.35 -30.75 -10.09
C LEU A 152 -33.20 -29.26 -10.39
N SER A 153 -33.20 -28.89 -11.68
CA SER A 153 -33.12 -27.49 -12.09
C SER A 153 -34.35 -26.71 -11.63
N ASP A 154 -35.56 -27.28 -11.71
CA ASP A 154 -36.79 -26.61 -11.30
C ASP A 154 -36.83 -26.20 -9.82
N LEU A 155 -36.09 -26.91 -8.96
CA LEU A 155 -35.98 -26.64 -7.52
C LEU A 155 -35.07 -25.44 -7.19
N LEU A 156 -34.22 -25.01 -8.12
CA LEU A 156 -33.37 -23.84 -7.95
C LEU A 156 -34.23 -22.57 -7.81
N GLY A 157 -33.87 -21.69 -6.88
CA GLY A 157 -34.63 -20.48 -6.58
C GLY A 157 -35.64 -20.61 -5.44
N ILE A 158 -35.94 -21.82 -4.96
CA ILE A 158 -36.83 -22.03 -3.81
C ILE A 158 -36.07 -21.75 -2.51
N ASN A 159 -36.56 -20.79 -1.71
CA ASN A 159 -35.93 -20.41 -0.45
C ASN A 159 -35.89 -21.61 0.52
N GLY A 160 -34.68 -21.96 0.98
CA GLY A 160 -34.44 -23.07 1.90
C GLY A 160 -34.08 -24.41 1.25
N LEU A 161 -34.30 -24.61 -0.06
CA LEU A 161 -33.84 -25.82 -0.79
C LEU A 161 -32.65 -25.57 -1.71
N ASP A 162 -32.34 -24.30 -2.00
CA ASP A 162 -31.34 -23.87 -2.98
C ASP A 162 -29.96 -24.51 -2.74
N GLU A 163 -29.46 -24.48 -1.50
CA GLU A 163 -28.15 -25.02 -1.14
C GLU A 163 -28.09 -26.55 -1.31
N ALA A 164 -29.07 -27.28 -0.75
CA ALA A 164 -29.18 -28.73 -0.89
C ALA A 164 -29.30 -29.14 -2.36
N THR A 165 -30.06 -28.39 -3.16
CA THR A 165 -30.22 -28.64 -4.61
C THR A 165 -28.89 -28.49 -5.34
N HIS A 166 -28.11 -27.44 -5.05
CA HIS A 166 -26.77 -27.28 -5.63
C HIS A 166 -25.80 -28.39 -5.21
N GLU A 167 -25.87 -28.90 -3.98
CA GLU A 167 -25.05 -30.05 -3.56
C GLU A 167 -25.41 -31.32 -4.34
N VAL A 168 -26.71 -31.59 -4.53
CA VAL A 168 -27.20 -32.73 -5.31
C VAL A 168 -26.78 -32.62 -6.77
N LEU A 169 -26.97 -31.46 -7.40
CA LEU A 169 -26.50 -31.19 -8.75
C LEU A 169 -24.99 -31.37 -8.88
N SER A 170 -24.22 -30.97 -7.86
CA SER A 170 -22.77 -31.15 -7.85
C SER A 170 -22.37 -32.63 -7.81
N ALA A 171 -23.06 -33.45 -7.01
CA ALA A 171 -22.85 -34.91 -6.99
C ALA A 171 -23.31 -35.57 -8.30
N PHE A 172 -24.44 -35.14 -8.86
CA PHE A 172 -24.94 -35.57 -10.16
C PHE A 172 -23.92 -35.35 -11.28
N PHE A 173 -23.36 -34.14 -11.39
CA PHE A 173 -22.35 -33.85 -12.41
C PHE A 173 -21.04 -34.61 -12.17
N SER A 174 -20.67 -34.86 -10.91
CA SER A 174 -19.46 -35.64 -10.58
C SER A 174 -19.59 -37.11 -10.97
N LEU A 175 -20.77 -37.70 -10.79
CA LEU A 175 -21.10 -39.05 -11.26
C LEU A 175 -20.87 -39.19 -12.78
N LEU A 176 -21.34 -38.20 -13.55
CA LEU A 176 -21.21 -38.18 -15.01
C LEU A 176 -19.76 -37.94 -15.50
N LYS A 177 -18.88 -37.33 -14.70
CA LYS A 177 -17.46 -37.08 -15.09
C LYS A 177 -16.58 -38.34 -15.03
N ASN A 178 -16.88 -39.31 -14.15
CA ASN A 178 -15.96 -40.39 -13.77
C ASN A 178 -15.78 -41.55 -14.78
N LYS A 179 -16.48 -41.59 -15.92
CA LYS A 179 -16.26 -42.60 -16.98
C LYS A 179 -15.56 -41.98 -18.19
N ARG A 180 -14.22 -42.04 -18.22
CA ARG A 180 -13.41 -41.77 -19.43
C ARG A 180 -13.28 -42.99 -20.38
N GLY A 181 -14.04 -44.08 -20.19
CA GLY A 181 -13.94 -45.28 -21.02
C GLY A 181 -15.27 -46.00 -21.26
N ASN A 182 -15.61 -46.15 -22.56
CA ASN A 182 -16.49 -47.17 -23.16
C ASN A 182 -18.01 -46.96 -23.37
N SER A 183 -18.60 -45.76 -23.23
CA SER A 183 -19.90 -45.49 -23.91
C SER A 183 -20.25 -44.00 -24.00
N PRO A 184 -19.90 -43.29 -25.09
CA PRO A 184 -20.26 -41.87 -25.27
C PRO A 184 -21.75 -41.62 -25.56
N ILE A 185 -22.55 -42.66 -25.88
CA ILE A 185 -23.87 -42.49 -26.51
C ILE A 185 -25.02 -42.22 -25.51
N LYS A 186 -24.81 -42.31 -24.19
CA LYS A 186 -25.86 -42.09 -23.18
C LYS A 186 -25.88 -40.67 -22.58
N THR A 187 -24.74 -40.01 -22.44
CA THR A 187 -24.61 -38.71 -21.76
C THR A 187 -25.26 -37.56 -22.53
N ASP A 188 -25.23 -37.62 -23.86
CA ASP A 188 -25.77 -36.60 -24.77
C ASP A 188 -27.29 -36.41 -24.65
N ARG A 189 -28.02 -37.41 -24.14
CA ARG A 189 -29.47 -37.32 -23.91
C ARG A 189 -29.84 -36.74 -22.55
N VAL A 190 -28.91 -36.77 -21.59
CA VAL A 190 -29.17 -36.39 -20.19
C VAL A 190 -28.78 -34.95 -19.91
N ILE A 191 -27.67 -34.47 -20.48
CA ILE A 191 -27.22 -33.09 -20.31
C ILE A 191 -27.86 -32.21 -21.38
N ASN A 192 -28.69 -31.25 -20.95
CA ASN A 192 -29.36 -30.28 -21.81
C ASN A 192 -29.33 -28.87 -21.19
N GLU A 193 -30.01 -27.89 -21.82
CA GLU A 193 -30.03 -26.49 -21.37
C GLU A 193 -30.98 -26.20 -20.20
N SER A 194 -31.66 -27.20 -19.61
CA SER A 194 -32.61 -26.99 -18.51
C SER A 194 -32.02 -26.25 -17.31
N LEU A 195 -30.74 -26.51 -16.98
CA LEU A 195 -30.03 -25.78 -15.92
C LEU A 195 -29.93 -24.28 -16.26
N TRP A 196 -29.49 -23.94 -17.48
CA TRP A 196 -29.37 -22.54 -17.89
C TRP A 196 -30.73 -21.85 -17.97
N ASN A 197 -31.73 -22.52 -18.54
CA ASN A 197 -33.10 -21.99 -18.64
C ASN A 197 -33.66 -21.58 -17.28
N LYS A 198 -33.30 -22.31 -16.22
CA LYS A 198 -33.63 -21.87 -14.87
C LYS A 198 -32.72 -20.75 -14.38
N LEU A 199 -31.40 -20.90 -14.48
CA LEU A 199 -30.43 -19.90 -14.02
C LEU A 199 -30.65 -18.52 -14.66
N SER A 200 -31.11 -18.45 -15.90
CA SER A 200 -31.41 -17.21 -16.62
C SER A 200 -32.58 -16.44 -15.98
N THR A 201 -33.58 -17.15 -15.45
CA THR A 201 -34.78 -16.57 -14.76
C THR A 201 -34.50 -16.08 -13.33
N LEU A 202 -33.41 -16.51 -12.69
CA LEU A 202 -33.08 -16.11 -11.32
C LEU A 202 -32.60 -14.65 -11.23
N ASP A 203 -33.01 -13.96 -10.15
CA ASP A 203 -32.61 -12.59 -9.86
C ASP A 203 -31.08 -12.44 -9.76
N THR A 204 -30.54 -11.42 -10.41
CA THR A 204 -29.14 -11.00 -10.39
C THR A 204 -28.56 -10.85 -8.98
N LYS A 205 -29.37 -10.49 -7.97
CA LYS A 205 -28.93 -10.38 -6.58
C LYS A 205 -28.37 -11.71 -6.04
N ARG A 206 -28.87 -12.85 -6.50
CA ARG A 206 -28.36 -14.18 -6.11
C ARG A 206 -26.95 -14.44 -6.65
N PHE A 207 -26.63 -13.91 -7.83
CA PHE A 207 -25.31 -14.02 -8.45
C PHE A 207 -24.27 -13.09 -7.81
N ALA A 208 -24.72 -12.05 -7.10
CA ALA A 208 -23.88 -11.18 -6.26
C ALA A 208 -23.79 -11.65 -4.80
N ALA A 209 -24.52 -12.70 -4.40
CA ALA A 209 -24.48 -13.23 -3.04
C ALA A 209 -23.14 -13.92 -2.73
N ARG A 210 -22.77 -14.02 -1.46
CA ARG A 210 -21.50 -14.61 -0.99
C ARG A 210 -21.43 -16.15 -1.07
N SER A 211 -22.17 -16.79 -1.98
CA SER A 211 -22.16 -18.25 -2.19
C SER A 211 -21.59 -18.61 -3.56
N SER A 212 -20.64 -19.54 -3.60
CA SER A 212 -20.05 -20.06 -4.84
C SER A 212 -20.89 -21.16 -5.49
N ASN A 213 -21.97 -21.61 -4.86
CA ASN A 213 -22.72 -22.80 -5.28
C ASN A 213 -23.27 -22.71 -6.71
N ILE A 214 -23.87 -21.57 -7.07
CA ILE A 214 -24.43 -21.32 -8.41
C ILE A 214 -23.33 -21.42 -9.48
N TYR A 215 -22.21 -20.72 -9.28
CA TYR A 215 -21.09 -20.74 -10.23
C TYR A 215 -20.39 -22.09 -10.28
N ARG A 216 -20.32 -22.83 -9.17
CA ARG A 216 -19.78 -24.19 -9.12
C ARG A 216 -20.60 -25.15 -9.98
N THR A 217 -21.92 -25.21 -9.79
CA THR A 217 -22.78 -26.09 -10.58
C THR A 217 -22.84 -25.68 -12.06
N TRP A 218 -22.80 -24.38 -12.34
CA TRP A 218 -22.71 -23.86 -13.70
C TRP A 218 -21.39 -24.30 -14.37
N PHE A 219 -20.25 -24.17 -13.67
CA PHE A 219 -18.95 -24.63 -14.16
C PHE A 219 -18.94 -26.13 -14.46
N GLN A 220 -19.45 -26.96 -13.53
CA GLN A 220 -19.51 -28.41 -13.72
C GLN A 220 -20.36 -28.79 -14.94
N TRP A 221 -21.50 -28.15 -15.13
CA TRP A 221 -22.40 -28.37 -16.26
C TRP A 221 -21.74 -28.02 -17.61
N ILE A 222 -21.15 -26.84 -17.74
CA ILE A 222 -20.51 -26.43 -18.99
C ILE A 222 -19.22 -27.23 -19.27
N SER A 223 -18.49 -27.63 -18.23
CA SER A 223 -17.30 -28.47 -18.36
C SER A 223 -17.62 -29.87 -18.87
N LEU A 224 -18.71 -30.47 -18.41
CA LEU A 224 -19.21 -31.74 -18.95
C LEU A 224 -19.63 -31.60 -20.42
N ALA A 225 -20.30 -30.50 -20.77
CA ALA A 225 -20.69 -30.25 -22.15
C ALA A 225 -19.46 -30.13 -23.07
N ALA A 226 -18.47 -29.32 -22.68
CA ALA A 226 -17.21 -29.18 -23.39
C ALA A 226 -16.47 -30.52 -23.54
N SER A 227 -16.41 -31.34 -22.47
CA SER A 227 -15.72 -32.63 -22.49
C SER A 227 -16.37 -33.67 -23.40
N ASN A 228 -17.70 -33.61 -23.56
CA ASN A 228 -18.48 -34.50 -24.44
C ASN A 228 -18.73 -33.92 -25.84
N GLY A 229 -18.22 -32.72 -26.15
CA GLY A 229 -18.45 -32.06 -27.44
C GLY A 229 -19.88 -31.58 -27.67
N LEU A 230 -20.67 -31.40 -26.60
CA LEU A 230 -22.03 -30.87 -26.66
C LEU A 230 -22.00 -29.36 -26.93
N LYS A 231 -22.92 -28.89 -27.79
CA LYS A 231 -23.04 -27.48 -28.16
C LYS A 231 -24.26 -26.87 -27.49
N PHE A 232 -24.08 -25.70 -26.87
CA PHE A 232 -25.18 -24.95 -26.26
C PHE A 232 -25.37 -23.59 -26.93
N GLU A 233 -26.63 -23.28 -27.22
CA GLU A 233 -27.07 -22.04 -27.83
C GLU A 233 -27.07 -20.88 -26.82
N CYS A 234 -27.26 -21.18 -25.53
CA CYS A 234 -27.33 -20.19 -24.46
C CYS A 234 -26.10 -19.28 -24.35
N VAL A 235 -24.95 -19.72 -24.86
CA VAL A 235 -23.69 -18.95 -24.88
C VAL A 235 -23.81 -17.68 -25.76
N ARG A 236 -24.82 -17.62 -26.63
CA ARG A 236 -25.15 -16.45 -27.46
C ARG A 236 -26.02 -15.41 -26.74
N GLU A 237 -26.51 -15.72 -25.54
CA GLU A 237 -27.36 -14.81 -24.78
C GLU A 237 -26.54 -13.76 -24.03
N GLU A 238 -26.91 -12.49 -24.14
CA GLU A 238 -26.26 -11.40 -23.39
C GLU A 238 -26.39 -11.58 -21.86
N GLN A 239 -27.48 -12.20 -21.39
CA GLN A 239 -27.67 -12.48 -19.95
C GLN A 239 -26.65 -13.48 -19.40
N TYR A 240 -26.12 -14.38 -20.24
CA TYR A 240 -25.06 -15.31 -19.89
C TYR A 240 -23.81 -14.57 -19.42
N TRP A 241 -23.34 -13.66 -20.25
CA TRP A 241 -22.10 -12.92 -20.00
C TRP A 241 -22.27 -11.81 -18.96
N LYS A 242 -23.44 -11.16 -18.89
CA LYS A 242 -23.74 -10.17 -17.83
C LYS A 242 -23.67 -10.78 -16.43
N LYS A 243 -24.21 -11.99 -16.22
CA LYS A 243 -24.15 -12.67 -14.92
C LYS A 243 -22.71 -13.10 -14.57
N LEU A 244 -21.91 -13.52 -15.55
CA LEU A 244 -20.48 -13.82 -15.33
C LEU A 244 -19.67 -12.59 -14.93
N ARG A 245 -19.89 -11.44 -15.59
CA ARG A 245 -19.24 -10.17 -15.21
C ARG A 245 -19.55 -9.78 -13.77
N LEU A 246 -20.80 -9.96 -13.34
CA LEU A 246 -21.19 -9.69 -11.95
C LEU A 246 -20.38 -10.55 -10.97
N GLY A 247 -20.20 -11.84 -11.27
CA GLY A 247 -19.37 -12.76 -10.48
C GLY A 247 -17.88 -12.39 -10.50
N LEU A 248 -17.34 -11.92 -11.63
CA LEU A 248 -15.96 -11.45 -11.72
C LEU A 248 -15.71 -10.18 -10.88
N VAL A 249 -16.62 -9.21 -10.93
CA VAL A 249 -16.48 -7.94 -10.19
C VAL A 249 -16.76 -8.14 -8.70
N LYS A 250 -17.97 -8.61 -8.36
CA LYS A 250 -18.47 -8.66 -6.96
C LYS A 250 -18.12 -9.95 -6.22
N GLY A 251 -17.72 -11.00 -6.94
CA GLY A 251 -17.46 -12.30 -6.34
C GLY A 251 -16.15 -12.36 -5.55
N HIS A 252 -16.06 -13.35 -4.66
CA HIS A 252 -14.84 -13.69 -3.93
C HIS A 252 -13.90 -14.55 -4.79
N ALA A 253 -12.72 -14.90 -4.27
CA ALA A 253 -11.68 -15.62 -5.03
C ALA A 253 -12.22 -16.88 -5.75
N ASP A 254 -12.97 -17.73 -5.06
CA ASP A 254 -13.48 -18.98 -5.67
C ASP A 254 -14.56 -18.72 -6.73
N GLN A 255 -15.47 -17.77 -6.50
CA GLN A 255 -16.46 -17.36 -7.50
C GLN A 255 -15.79 -16.83 -8.77
N ARG A 256 -14.76 -15.99 -8.62
CA ARG A 256 -13.97 -15.46 -9.74
C ARG A 256 -13.27 -16.59 -10.51
N LYS A 257 -12.70 -17.58 -9.81
CA LYS A 257 -12.12 -18.78 -10.44
C LYS A 257 -13.15 -19.58 -11.25
N TYR A 258 -14.33 -19.84 -10.67
CA TYR A 258 -15.40 -20.51 -11.40
C TYR A 258 -15.86 -19.70 -12.61
N CYS A 259 -15.97 -18.37 -12.52
CA CYS A 259 -16.34 -17.52 -13.66
C CYS A 259 -15.31 -17.61 -14.79
N LEU A 260 -14.02 -17.52 -14.49
CA LEU A 260 -12.95 -17.71 -15.48
C LEU A 260 -12.98 -19.12 -16.08
N GLY A 261 -13.21 -20.14 -15.24
CA GLY A 261 -13.39 -21.52 -15.68
C GLY A 261 -14.58 -21.68 -16.62
N ILE A 262 -15.73 -21.07 -16.31
CA ILE A 262 -16.92 -21.07 -17.17
C ILE A 262 -16.57 -20.44 -18.51
N ILE A 263 -15.96 -19.24 -18.54
CA ILE A 263 -15.57 -18.57 -19.79
C ILE A 263 -14.72 -19.50 -20.68
N ARG A 264 -13.68 -20.15 -20.11
CA ARG A 264 -12.81 -21.08 -20.85
C ARG A 264 -13.57 -22.29 -21.39
N GLN A 265 -14.46 -22.88 -20.59
CA GLN A 265 -15.25 -24.05 -20.99
C GLN A 265 -16.35 -23.67 -22.00
N SER A 266 -16.94 -22.48 -21.91
CA SER A 266 -17.93 -21.97 -22.87
C SER A 266 -17.34 -21.87 -24.28
N PHE A 267 -16.06 -21.48 -24.41
CA PHE A 267 -15.39 -21.45 -25.72
C PHE A 267 -15.13 -22.84 -26.31
N LEU A 268 -14.96 -23.86 -25.46
CA LEU A 268 -14.84 -25.26 -25.91
C LEU A 268 -16.21 -25.86 -26.30
N ALA A 269 -17.28 -25.41 -25.64
CA ALA A 269 -18.65 -25.86 -25.88
C ALA A 269 -19.38 -25.10 -27.01
N THR A 270 -18.69 -24.26 -27.80
CA THR A 270 -19.26 -23.56 -28.95
C THR A 270 -18.40 -23.73 -30.20
N THR A 271 -19.05 -23.86 -31.36
CA THR A 271 -18.38 -23.80 -32.67
C THR A 271 -18.68 -22.51 -33.44
N ASP A 272 -19.64 -21.73 -32.95
CA ASP A 272 -20.22 -20.61 -33.67
C ASP A 272 -19.73 -19.29 -33.08
N ARG A 273 -19.77 -18.23 -33.89
CA ARG A 273 -19.36 -16.88 -33.47
C ARG A 273 -20.29 -16.37 -32.36
N ILE A 274 -19.69 -15.88 -31.28
CA ILE A 274 -20.39 -15.14 -30.21
C ILE A 274 -20.25 -13.65 -30.54
N ASP A 275 -21.38 -12.96 -30.64
CA ASP A 275 -21.42 -11.52 -30.92
C ASP A 275 -22.47 -10.87 -30.02
N THR A 276 -22.06 -10.55 -28.79
CA THR A 276 -22.89 -9.81 -27.83
C THR A 276 -22.15 -8.54 -27.38
N PRO A 277 -22.87 -7.51 -26.88
CA PRO A 277 -22.23 -6.31 -26.34
C PRO A 277 -21.21 -6.59 -25.25
N THR A 278 -21.43 -7.65 -24.45
CA THR A 278 -20.49 -8.08 -23.43
C THR A 278 -19.35 -8.94 -23.97
N MET A 279 -19.59 -9.84 -24.93
CA MET A 279 -18.60 -10.82 -25.37
C MET A 279 -18.56 -10.93 -26.90
N GLN A 280 -17.36 -10.80 -27.47
CA GLN A 280 -17.12 -11.02 -28.89
C GLN A 280 -16.04 -12.07 -29.06
N TYR A 281 -16.37 -13.17 -29.74
CA TYR A 281 -15.47 -14.29 -29.94
C TYR A 281 -15.75 -14.95 -31.30
N ALA A 282 -14.75 -15.01 -32.16
CA ALA A 282 -14.75 -15.84 -33.35
C ALA A 282 -13.95 -17.12 -33.10
N THR A 283 -14.37 -18.26 -33.65
CA THR A 283 -13.73 -19.58 -33.49
C THR A 283 -12.33 -19.72 -34.11
N SER A 284 -11.71 -18.61 -34.50
CA SER A 284 -10.29 -18.56 -34.87
C SER A 284 -9.38 -18.80 -33.66
N GLY A 285 -8.25 -19.50 -33.84
CA GLY A 285 -7.27 -19.73 -32.76
C GLY A 285 -6.76 -18.44 -32.08
N VAL A 286 -6.72 -17.34 -32.83
CA VAL A 286 -6.24 -16.03 -32.37
C VAL A 286 -7.10 -15.42 -31.25
N ASP A 287 -8.44 -15.53 -31.33
CA ASP A 287 -9.31 -14.95 -30.30
C ASP A 287 -9.23 -15.77 -29.00
N ARG A 288 -9.05 -17.08 -29.10
CA ARG A 288 -8.85 -17.97 -27.95
C ARG A 288 -7.59 -17.59 -27.17
N GLU A 289 -6.46 -17.45 -27.86
CA GLU A 289 -5.18 -17.02 -27.24
C GLU A 289 -5.32 -15.68 -26.51
N LYS A 290 -6.08 -14.72 -27.07
CA LYS A 290 -6.32 -13.42 -26.45
C LYS A 290 -7.17 -13.51 -25.18
N TYR A 291 -8.21 -14.34 -25.15
CA TYR A 291 -9.03 -14.53 -23.94
C TYR A 291 -8.33 -15.41 -22.88
N ASP A 292 -7.43 -16.31 -23.30
CA ASP A 292 -6.55 -17.03 -22.37
C ASP A 292 -5.54 -16.08 -21.72
N LEU A 293 -4.98 -15.14 -22.50
CA LEU A 293 -4.16 -14.05 -21.96
C LEU A 293 -4.97 -13.13 -21.03
N TYR A 294 -6.20 -12.75 -21.40
CA TYR A 294 -7.11 -11.99 -20.53
C TYR A 294 -7.31 -12.69 -19.18
N SER A 295 -7.59 -13.99 -19.21
CA SER A 295 -7.79 -14.78 -18.00
C SER A 295 -6.53 -14.84 -17.14
N THR A 296 -5.37 -14.98 -17.76
CA THR A 296 -4.06 -14.94 -17.08
C THR A 296 -3.77 -13.59 -16.43
N LEU A 297 -4.11 -12.49 -17.11
CA LEU A 297 -4.00 -11.14 -16.55
C LEU A 297 -4.96 -10.96 -15.35
N PHE A 298 -6.20 -11.45 -15.47
CA PHE A 298 -7.16 -11.41 -14.38
C PHE A 298 -6.68 -12.22 -13.17
N GLU A 299 -6.15 -13.42 -13.38
CA GLU A 299 -5.54 -14.23 -12.34
C GLU A 299 -4.38 -13.50 -11.65
N THR A 300 -3.46 -12.93 -12.44
CA THR A 300 -2.26 -12.23 -11.93
C THR A 300 -2.63 -10.98 -11.11
N ILE A 301 -3.49 -10.13 -11.66
CA ILE A 301 -3.82 -8.81 -11.11
C ILE A 301 -4.80 -8.93 -9.94
N VAL A 302 -5.84 -9.76 -10.08
CA VAL A 302 -6.98 -9.78 -9.15
C VAL A 302 -6.91 -10.94 -8.15
N LEU A 303 -6.39 -12.11 -8.54
CA LEU A 303 -6.35 -13.30 -7.68
C LEU A 303 -5.01 -13.46 -6.94
N HIS A 304 -3.88 -13.41 -7.66
CA HIS A 304 -2.54 -13.63 -7.09
C HIS A 304 -1.96 -12.39 -6.42
N ARG A 305 -2.10 -11.21 -7.05
CA ARG A 305 -1.79 -9.89 -6.48
C ARG A 305 -0.30 -9.66 -6.13
N TYR A 306 0.62 -10.43 -6.71
CA TYR A 306 2.06 -10.22 -6.50
C TYR A 306 2.56 -9.00 -7.29
N THR A 307 3.04 -7.96 -6.59
CA THR A 307 3.35 -6.67 -7.21
C THR A 307 4.33 -6.75 -8.38
N GLY A 308 5.41 -7.55 -8.27
CA GLY A 308 6.36 -7.73 -9.38
C GLY A 308 5.74 -8.39 -10.62
N GLN A 309 4.89 -9.42 -10.44
CA GLN A 309 4.20 -10.06 -11.57
C GLN A 309 3.16 -9.14 -12.21
N VAL A 310 2.49 -8.31 -11.41
CA VAL A 310 1.56 -7.31 -11.92
C VAL A 310 2.31 -6.29 -12.78
N GLU A 311 3.47 -5.83 -12.34
CA GLU A 311 4.31 -4.89 -13.08
C GLU A 311 4.75 -5.47 -14.44
N ASP A 312 5.24 -6.71 -14.45
CA ASP A 312 5.63 -7.42 -15.67
C ASP A 312 4.44 -7.58 -16.66
N SER A 313 3.23 -7.72 -16.12
CA SER A 313 2.01 -7.94 -16.90
C SER A 313 1.46 -6.68 -17.60
N LEU A 314 1.87 -5.48 -17.18
CA LEU A 314 1.33 -4.20 -17.70
C LEU A 314 1.56 -4.03 -19.22
N SER A 315 2.71 -4.47 -19.72
CA SER A 315 3.06 -4.41 -21.15
C SER A 315 2.13 -5.31 -21.98
N SER A 316 1.85 -6.51 -21.49
CA SER A 316 0.92 -7.46 -22.09
C SER A 316 -0.52 -6.94 -22.06
N MET A 317 -0.89 -6.28 -20.95
CA MET A 317 -2.19 -5.64 -20.82
C MET A 317 -2.38 -4.50 -21.84
N THR A 318 -1.36 -3.65 -22.08
CA THR A 318 -1.42 -2.63 -23.14
C THR A 318 -1.56 -3.25 -24.53
N LYS A 319 -0.84 -4.33 -24.84
CA LYS A 319 -0.95 -5.03 -26.13
C LYS A 319 -2.34 -5.66 -26.33
N LEU A 320 -2.94 -6.19 -25.27
CA LEU A 320 -4.23 -6.86 -25.33
C LEU A 320 -5.41 -5.88 -25.44
N LEU A 321 -5.38 -4.81 -24.64
CA LEU A 321 -6.50 -3.86 -24.50
C LEU A 321 -6.35 -2.64 -25.41
N GLY A 322 -5.16 -2.41 -25.98
CA GLY A 322 -4.90 -1.27 -26.85
C GLY A 322 -5.42 -1.43 -28.28
N TYR A 323 -5.56 -0.30 -28.95
CA TYR A 323 -5.88 -0.18 -30.37
C TYR A 323 -4.63 0.28 -31.12
N SER A 324 -4.26 -0.45 -32.18
CA SER A 324 -3.33 0.05 -33.19
C SER A 324 -4.03 0.05 -34.54
N ASN A 325 -3.69 0.97 -35.43
CA ASN A 325 -4.24 1.01 -36.79
C ASN A 325 -4.02 -0.31 -37.58
N ALA A 326 -3.15 -1.20 -37.11
CA ALA A 326 -2.88 -2.52 -37.69
C ALA A 326 -3.71 -3.68 -37.08
N LEU A 327 -4.17 -3.57 -35.82
CA LEU A 327 -5.01 -4.58 -35.15
C LEU A 327 -5.93 -3.93 -34.10
N PRO A 328 -7.27 -4.01 -34.27
CA PRO A 328 -8.22 -3.62 -33.23
C PRO A 328 -8.17 -4.58 -32.03
N SER A 329 -8.40 -4.07 -30.82
CA SER A 329 -8.60 -4.90 -29.63
C SER A 329 -9.76 -5.88 -29.90
N LYS A 330 -9.52 -7.16 -29.58
CA LYS A 330 -10.54 -8.22 -29.67
C LYS A 330 -11.28 -8.43 -28.35
N ILE A 331 -10.85 -7.75 -27.28
CA ILE A 331 -11.51 -7.76 -25.99
C ILE A 331 -12.51 -6.61 -25.96
N THR A 332 -13.76 -6.92 -25.65
CA THR A 332 -14.83 -5.93 -25.57
C THR A 332 -14.58 -4.92 -24.44
N PRO A 333 -15.07 -3.66 -24.56
CA PRO A 333 -14.99 -2.69 -23.47
C PRO A 333 -15.64 -3.19 -22.17
N ALA A 334 -16.69 -4.00 -22.27
CA ALA A 334 -17.34 -4.66 -21.14
C ALA A 334 -16.38 -5.57 -20.35
N MET A 335 -15.55 -6.37 -21.03
CA MET A 335 -14.58 -7.25 -20.37
C MET A 335 -13.36 -6.45 -19.86
N THR A 336 -12.92 -5.43 -20.59
CA THR A 336 -11.88 -4.50 -20.14
C THR A 336 -12.25 -3.84 -18.82
N THR A 337 -13.43 -3.21 -18.76
CA THR A 337 -13.94 -2.57 -17.55
C THR A 337 -14.16 -3.55 -16.40
N THR A 338 -14.53 -4.80 -16.70
CA THR A 338 -14.67 -5.87 -15.68
C THR A 338 -13.34 -6.14 -14.96
N LEU A 339 -12.24 -6.26 -15.70
CA LEU A 339 -10.89 -6.44 -15.13
C LEU A 339 -10.49 -5.22 -14.30
N LEU A 340 -10.65 -4.02 -14.85
CA LEU A 340 -10.23 -2.78 -14.20
C LEU A 340 -11.04 -2.48 -12.93
N THR A 341 -12.37 -2.68 -12.95
CA THR A 341 -13.21 -2.54 -11.75
C THR A 341 -12.82 -3.55 -10.68
N ALA A 342 -12.56 -4.82 -11.04
CA ALA A 342 -12.14 -5.83 -10.09
C ALA A 342 -10.73 -5.56 -9.51
N ALA A 343 -9.85 -4.94 -10.29
CA ALA A 343 -8.49 -4.57 -9.89
C ALA A 343 -8.44 -3.32 -8.99
N LEU A 344 -9.35 -2.36 -9.18
CA LEU A 344 -9.45 -1.14 -8.36
C LEU A 344 -10.35 -1.29 -7.13
N ASP A 345 -10.93 -2.47 -6.91
CA ASP A 345 -11.75 -2.78 -5.75
C ASP A 345 -10.98 -2.50 -4.43
N PRO A 346 -11.61 -1.86 -3.42
CA PRO A 346 -10.95 -1.54 -2.15
C PRO A 346 -10.39 -2.74 -1.37
N LEU A 347 -10.83 -3.97 -1.67
CA LEU A 347 -10.32 -5.20 -1.07
C LEU A 347 -9.00 -5.69 -1.70
N ILE A 348 -8.54 -5.06 -2.78
CA ILE A 348 -7.24 -5.32 -3.41
C ILE A 348 -6.15 -4.47 -2.73
N GLN A 349 -4.92 -4.98 -2.71
CA GLN A 349 -3.77 -4.29 -2.12
C GLN A 349 -3.54 -2.92 -2.79
N GLU A 350 -3.30 -1.90 -1.97
CA GLU A 350 -3.17 -0.51 -2.43
C GLU A 350 -2.03 -0.29 -3.44
N SER A 351 -0.91 -1.02 -3.32
CA SER A 351 0.19 -0.96 -4.31
C SER A 351 -0.25 -1.39 -5.71
N VAL A 352 -1.04 -2.46 -5.80
CA VAL A 352 -1.59 -2.97 -7.06
C VAL A 352 -2.63 -2.00 -7.63
N ARG A 353 -3.52 -1.46 -6.79
CA ARG A 353 -4.51 -0.45 -7.19
C ARG A 353 -3.84 0.79 -7.77
N LYS A 354 -2.79 1.31 -7.09
CA LYS A 354 -1.99 2.45 -7.58
C LYS A 354 -1.32 2.17 -8.92
N MET A 355 -0.77 0.98 -9.09
CA MET A 355 -0.10 0.57 -10.33
C MET A 355 -1.08 0.48 -11.50
N ILE A 356 -2.21 -0.23 -11.33
CA ILE A 356 -3.23 -0.39 -12.36
C ILE A 356 -3.93 0.94 -12.67
N GLY A 357 -4.23 1.74 -11.65
CA GLY A 357 -4.89 3.03 -11.81
C GLY A 357 -4.00 4.05 -12.55
N ARG A 358 -2.71 4.12 -12.24
CA ARG A 358 -1.73 4.94 -12.99
C ARG A 358 -1.57 4.45 -14.42
N TRP A 359 -1.44 3.14 -14.62
CA TRP A 359 -1.40 2.55 -15.95
C TRP A 359 -2.63 2.92 -16.78
N TYR A 360 -3.83 2.90 -16.18
CA TYR A 360 -5.06 3.29 -16.88
C TYR A 360 -5.08 4.78 -17.22
N MET A 361 -4.59 5.65 -16.33
CA MET A 361 -4.40 7.07 -16.65
C MET A 361 -3.49 7.23 -17.88
N ASP A 362 -2.33 6.58 -17.89
CA ASP A 362 -1.39 6.64 -19.01
C ASP A 362 -1.99 6.07 -20.30
N PHE A 363 -2.76 4.97 -20.20
CA PHE A 363 -3.46 4.35 -21.32
C PHE A 363 -4.40 5.34 -22.02
N VAL A 364 -5.20 6.08 -21.25
CA VAL A 364 -6.13 7.08 -21.77
C VAL A 364 -5.39 8.33 -22.28
N ILE A 365 -4.43 8.85 -21.51
CA ILE A 365 -3.69 10.06 -21.84
C ILE A 365 -2.93 9.90 -23.17
N GLN A 366 -2.33 8.73 -23.39
CA GLN A 366 -1.57 8.40 -24.59
C GLN A 366 -2.41 7.86 -25.76
N ARG A 367 -3.76 7.92 -25.68
CA ARG A 367 -4.68 7.49 -26.74
C ARG A 367 -4.43 6.06 -27.23
N ARG A 368 -4.16 5.14 -26.28
CA ARG A 368 -3.82 3.75 -26.61
C ARG A 368 -5.03 2.87 -26.90
N GLY A 369 -6.27 3.35 -26.81
CA GLY A 369 -7.49 2.59 -27.12
C GLY A 369 -8.75 3.45 -27.13
N ASP A 370 -9.89 2.85 -27.51
CA ASP A 370 -11.20 3.49 -27.45
C ASP A 370 -11.69 3.60 -25.99
N ILE A 371 -12.18 4.79 -25.63
CA ILE A 371 -12.64 5.13 -24.28
C ILE A 371 -14.16 5.27 -24.18
N SER A 372 -14.88 5.26 -25.31
CA SER A 372 -16.34 5.48 -25.34
C SER A 372 -17.08 4.40 -24.55
N GLY A 373 -16.60 3.15 -24.60
CA GLY A 373 -17.13 2.04 -23.81
C GLY A 373 -16.73 2.05 -22.31
N HIS A 374 -15.93 3.01 -21.85
CA HIS A 374 -15.41 3.06 -20.47
C HIS A 374 -16.15 4.04 -19.56
N ILE A 375 -17.17 4.76 -20.05
CA ILE A 375 -17.87 5.81 -19.28
C ILE A 375 -18.49 5.28 -17.98
N HIS A 376 -19.11 4.09 -18.02
CA HIS A 376 -19.62 3.46 -16.80
C HIS A 376 -18.49 3.15 -15.81
N PHE A 377 -17.34 2.69 -16.29
CA PHE A 377 -16.18 2.46 -15.44
C PHE A 377 -15.59 3.75 -14.88
N LEU A 378 -15.57 4.83 -15.68
CA LEU A 378 -15.09 6.14 -15.23
C LEU A 378 -15.77 6.56 -13.94
N PHE A 379 -17.10 6.53 -13.89
CA PHE A 379 -17.87 7.03 -12.74
C PHE A 379 -17.96 6.02 -11.58
N ASP A 380 -18.24 4.74 -11.85
CA ASP A 380 -18.52 3.77 -10.77
C ASP A 380 -17.27 2.99 -10.31
N GLY A 381 -16.25 2.87 -11.17
CA GLY A 381 -15.06 2.07 -10.89
C GLY A 381 -13.79 2.90 -10.66
N PHE A 382 -13.58 3.93 -11.46
CA PHE A 382 -12.31 4.66 -11.50
C PHE A 382 -12.31 5.89 -10.60
N LEU A 383 -13.27 6.82 -10.77
CA LEU A 383 -13.31 8.08 -10.01
C LEU A 383 -13.36 7.90 -8.49
N PRO A 384 -14.05 6.88 -7.91
CA PRO A 384 -13.97 6.63 -6.47
C PRO A 384 -12.55 6.35 -5.96
N TRP A 385 -11.72 5.69 -6.78
CA TRP A 385 -10.30 5.50 -6.47
C TRP A 385 -9.47 6.75 -6.82
N ALA A 386 -9.67 7.31 -8.02
CA ALA A 386 -8.85 8.39 -8.55
C ALA A 386 -8.98 9.71 -7.77
N THR A 387 -10.06 9.87 -7.00
CA THR A 387 -10.30 11.04 -6.15
C THR A 387 -9.98 10.80 -4.67
N ASP A 388 -9.31 9.70 -4.35
CA ASP A 388 -8.77 9.43 -3.01
C ASP A 388 -7.64 10.41 -2.65
N GLY A 389 -7.73 11.05 -1.48
CA GLY A 389 -6.78 12.08 -1.07
C GLY A 389 -5.33 11.62 -0.95
N SER A 390 -5.09 10.33 -0.65
CA SER A 390 -3.73 9.79 -0.50
C SER A 390 -2.94 9.81 -1.82
N LEU A 391 -3.62 9.76 -2.96
CA LEU A 391 -3.01 9.80 -4.29
C LEU A 391 -2.49 11.21 -4.62
N PHE A 392 -3.24 12.24 -4.24
CA PHE A 392 -2.84 13.63 -4.43
C PHE A 392 -1.71 14.01 -3.50
N THR A 393 -1.82 13.72 -2.20
CA THR A 393 -0.79 14.10 -1.22
C THR A 393 0.54 13.38 -1.47
N SER A 394 0.51 12.11 -1.90
CA SER A 394 1.75 11.36 -2.21
C SER A 394 2.44 11.75 -3.52
N THR A 395 1.77 12.51 -4.40
CA THR A 395 2.34 12.99 -5.67
C THR A 395 2.44 14.51 -5.74
N LEU A 396 2.19 15.18 -4.61
CA LEU A 396 2.35 16.62 -4.47
C LEU A 396 3.82 16.94 -4.26
N THR A 397 4.39 17.66 -5.20
CA THR A 397 5.77 18.12 -5.16
C THR A 397 5.78 19.64 -5.18
N ALA A 398 6.37 20.23 -4.15
CA ALA A 398 6.61 21.66 -4.07
C ALA A 398 8.11 21.90 -4.25
N ASN A 399 8.47 22.69 -5.26
CA ASN A 399 9.79 23.30 -5.33
C ASN A 399 9.63 24.82 -5.19
N ARG A 400 10.73 25.55 -5.03
CA ARG A 400 10.70 27.02 -4.83
C ARG A 400 10.08 27.80 -6.01
N THR A 401 9.97 27.17 -7.19
CA THR A 401 9.48 27.80 -8.42
C THR A 401 8.07 27.40 -8.83
N GLN A 402 7.60 26.22 -8.42
CA GLN A 402 6.34 25.63 -8.86
C GLN A 402 5.88 24.56 -7.86
N THR A 403 4.58 24.56 -7.58
CA THR A 403 3.95 23.48 -6.83
C THR A 403 3.05 22.70 -7.78
N THR A 404 3.26 21.39 -7.90
CA THR A 404 2.47 20.55 -8.82
C THR A 404 2.04 19.26 -8.16
N CYS A 405 0.85 18.79 -8.53
CA CYS A 405 0.33 17.49 -8.12
C CYS A 405 0.25 16.60 -9.36
N ALA A 406 1.21 15.69 -9.53
CA ALA A 406 1.29 14.88 -10.75
C ALA A 406 0.02 14.04 -10.98
N HIS A 407 -0.54 13.44 -9.92
CA HIS A 407 -1.80 12.69 -10.02
C HIS A 407 -3.00 13.60 -10.37
N GLY A 408 -3.06 14.81 -9.80
CA GLY A 408 -4.10 15.78 -10.11
C GLY A 408 -4.06 16.23 -11.58
N GLU A 409 -2.86 16.48 -12.12
CA GLU A 409 -2.68 16.82 -13.53
C GLU A 409 -3.05 15.66 -14.47
N ALA A 410 -2.64 14.44 -14.12
CA ALA A 410 -3.01 13.24 -14.88
C ALA A 410 -4.54 13.02 -14.87
N LEU A 411 -5.20 13.21 -13.73
CA LEU A 411 -6.66 13.13 -13.62
C LEU A 411 -7.36 14.20 -14.46
N ALA A 412 -6.90 15.46 -14.40
CA ALA A 412 -7.45 16.54 -15.22
C ALA A 412 -7.29 16.24 -16.72
N THR A 413 -6.12 15.72 -17.13
CA THR A 413 -5.85 15.33 -18.53
C THR A 413 -6.74 14.17 -18.97
N LEU A 414 -6.94 13.16 -18.12
CA LEU A 414 -7.85 12.05 -18.40
C LEU A 414 -9.29 12.53 -18.59
N ILE A 415 -9.80 13.39 -17.71
CA ILE A 415 -11.15 13.96 -17.85
C ILE A 415 -11.26 14.82 -19.11
N ALA A 416 -10.22 15.60 -19.43
CA ALA A 416 -10.18 16.36 -20.68
C ALA A 416 -10.30 15.43 -21.91
N ARG A 417 -9.64 14.27 -21.91
CA ARG A 417 -9.77 13.27 -22.97
C ARG A 417 -11.17 12.69 -23.07
N PHE A 418 -11.80 12.33 -21.95
CA PHE A 418 -13.19 11.87 -21.98
C PHE A 418 -14.14 12.95 -22.51
N ALA A 419 -13.97 14.21 -22.10
CA ALA A 419 -14.80 15.31 -22.60
C ALA A 419 -14.55 15.62 -24.09
N SER A 420 -13.32 15.49 -24.59
CA SER A 420 -12.98 15.81 -25.98
C SER A 420 -13.21 14.66 -26.98
N ASP A 421 -12.85 13.43 -26.61
CA ASP A 421 -12.67 12.31 -27.54
C ASP A 421 -13.81 11.29 -27.48
N THR A 422 -14.73 11.36 -26.50
CA THR A 422 -15.91 10.46 -26.43
C THR A 422 -16.92 10.79 -27.53
N GLU A 423 -17.39 9.78 -28.24
CA GLU A 423 -18.37 9.91 -29.34
C GLU A 423 -19.73 10.49 -28.87
N ASP A 424 -20.48 11.10 -29.82
CA ASP A 424 -21.83 11.64 -29.61
C ASP A 424 -22.90 10.54 -29.63
N THR A 425 -22.69 9.47 -28.85
CA THR A 425 -23.66 8.37 -28.70
C THR A 425 -24.35 8.44 -27.33
N PRO A 426 -25.54 7.85 -27.17
CA PRO A 426 -26.21 7.81 -25.87
C PRO A 426 -25.37 7.07 -24.83
N CYS A 427 -25.00 7.77 -23.76
CA CYS A 427 -24.06 7.32 -22.75
C CYS A 427 -24.73 7.06 -21.39
N PHE A 428 -23.99 6.40 -20.51
CA PHE A 428 -24.34 6.25 -19.10
C PHE A 428 -24.01 7.54 -18.34
N VAL A 429 -24.92 7.97 -17.46
CA VAL A 429 -24.69 9.05 -16.51
C VAL A 429 -25.20 8.62 -15.13
N PRO A 430 -24.42 8.83 -14.05
CA PRO A 430 -24.90 8.64 -12.68
C PRO A 430 -26.24 9.35 -12.44
N SER A 431 -27.19 8.71 -11.77
CA SER A 431 -28.47 9.35 -11.39
C SER A 431 -28.30 10.23 -10.15
N ASN A 432 -29.29 11.10 -9.92
CA ASN A 432 -29.41 11.89 -8.68
C ASN A 432 -29.90 11.04 -7.49
N ASP A 433 -30.46 9.85 -7.75
CA ASP A 433 -30.93 8.89 -6.77
C ASP A 433 -30.20 7.56 -6.98
N ASP A 434 -29.49 7.06 -5.95
CA ASP A 434 -28.68 5.82 -5.99
C ASP A 434 -29.49 4.58 -6.44
N SER A 435 -30.82 4.68 -6.43
CA SER A 435 -31.76 3.62 -6.80
C SER A 435 -32.16 3.57 -8.28
N THR A 436 -31.85 4.59 -9.08
CA THR A 436 -32.21 4.66 -10.51
C THR A 436 -30.95 4.85 -11.35
N GLN A 437 -30.85 4.22 -12.52
CA GLN A 437 -29.75 4.46 -13.46
C GLN A 437 -30.31 5.17 -14.69
N GLU A 438 -29.75 6.34 -15.03
CA GLU A 438 -30.10 7.03 -16.28
C GLU A 438 -29.17 6.52 -17.40
N ILE A 439 -29.71 5.66 -18.24
CA ILE A 439 -29.01 5.10 -19.41
C ILE A 439 -29.58 5.77 -20.67
N GLY A 440 -28.70 6.20 -21.57
CA GLY A 440 -29.10 6.79 -22.86
C GLY A 440 -29.09 8.32 -22.87
N VAL A 441 -28.28 8.94 -22.03
CA VAL A 441 -28.10 10.40 -22.02
C VAL A 441 -27.23 10.81 -23.19
N ASP A 442 -27.73 11.72 -24.02
CA ASP A 442 -26.99 12.25 -25.16
C ASP A 442 -25.67 12.92 -24.73
N ASN A 443 -24.60 12.66 -25.49
CA ASN A 443 -23.26 13.20 -25.28
C ASN A 443 -22.86 14.31 -26.27
N HIS A 444 -23.78 14.80 -27.11
CA HIS A 444 -23.52 16.01 -27.93
C HIS A 444 -22.95 17.15 -27.06
N HIS A 445 -21.91 17.81 -27.57
CA HIS A 445 -21.15 18.84 -26.84
C HIS A 445 -20.53 18.37 -25.51
N GLY A 446 -20.33 17.07 -25.31
CA GLY A 446 -19.79 16.50 -24.08
C GLY A 446 -20.78 16.42 -22.91
N ARG A 447 -22.09 16.56 -23.19
CA ARG A 447 -23.14 16.66 -22.18
C ARG A 447 -23.16 15.52 -21.16
N ALA A 448 -23.01 14.28 -21.59
CA ALA A 448 -23.04 13.13 -20.69
C ALA A 448 -21.84 13.13 -19.72
N ILE A 449 -20.65 13.50 -20.20
CA ILE A 449 -19.44 13.59 -19.37
C ILE A 449 -19.55 14.74 -18.37
N VAL A 450 -20.04 15.91 -18.79
CA VAL A 450 -20.25 17.07 -17.90
C VAL A 450 -21.25 16.72 -16.79
N LEU A 451 -22.43 16.22 -17.16
CA LEU A 451 -23.45 15.83 -16.18
C LEU A 451 -22.96 14.72 -15.26
N GLY A 452 -22.21 13.75 -15.79
CA GLY A 452 -21.68 12.66 -14.98
C GLY A 452 -20.66 13.12 -13.95
N VAL A 453 -19.75 14.02 -14.31
CA VAL A 453 -18.78 14.60 -13.36
C VAL A 453 -19.50 15.48 -12.33
N VAL A 454 -20.45 16.33 -12.76
CA VAL A 454 -21.26 17.18 -11.86
C VAL A 454 -22.01 16.33 -10.83
N ARG A 455 -22.73 15.30 -11.29
CA ARG A 455 -23.50 14.41 -10.41
C ARG A 455 -22.60 13.55 -9.54
N PHE A 456 -21.45 13.08 -10.03
CA PHE A 456 -20.46 12.41 -9.19
C PHE A 456 -20.00 13.28 -8.02
N ILE A 457 -19.66 14.56 -8.27
CA ILE A 457 -19.26 15.51 -7.23
C ILE A 457 -20.41 15.73 -6.22
N MET A 458 -21.64 15.93 -6.71
CA MET A 458 -22.81 16.17 -5.86
C MET A 458 -23.21 14.95 -5.02
N ASN A 459 -23.19 13.75 -5.61
CA ASN A 459 -23.55 12.49 -4.94
C ASN A 459 -22.54 12.09 -3.86
N ALA A 460 -21.27 12.50 -4.00
CA ALA A 460 -20.26 12.24 -2.98
C ALA A 460 -20.56 12.90 -1.62
N ARG A 461 -21.43 13.93 -1.55
CA ARG A 461 -21.87 14.62 -0.31
C ARG A 461 -20.72 14.97 0.66
N GLY A 462 -19.57 15.38 0.15
CA GLY A 462 -18.38 15.74 0.95
C GLY A 462 -17.44 14.59 1.33
N ARG A 463 -17.72 13.35 0.91
CA ARG A 463 -16.80 12.19 1.03
C ARG A 463 -15.64 12.20 0.02
N LEU A 464 -15.65 13.17 -0.89
CA LEU A 464 -14.65 13.42 -1.91
C LEU A 464 -13.49 14.26 -1.34
N PHE A 465 -12.25 13.98 -1.76
CA PHE A 465 -11.14 14.88 -1.49
C PHE A 465 -11.36 16.22 -2.20
N GLN A 466 -11.60 17.29 -1.43
CA GLN A 466 -12.10 18.57 -1.96
C GLN A 466 -11.23 19.19 -3.07
N PRO A 467 -9.88 19.21 -2.99
CA PRO A 467 -9.05 19.71 -4.09
C PRO A 467 -9.21 18.96 -5.41
N ALA A 468 -9.67 17.69 -5.41
CA ALA A 468 -9.93 16.93 -6.63
C ALA A 468 -10.98 17.61 -7.52
N ILE A 469 -11.94 18.33 -6.94
CA ILE A 469 -12.98 19.08 -7.67
C ILE A 469 -12.35 20.06 -8.66
N LEU A 470 -11.29 20.77 -8.24
CA LEU A 470 -10.59 21.74 -9.10
C LEU A 470 -9.97 21.07 -10.33
N TYR A 471 -9.38 19.88 -10.16
CA TYR A 471 -8.78 19.11 -11.26
C TYR A 471 -9.85 18.54 -12.20
N LEU A 472 -10.96 18.03 -11.67
CA LEU A 472 -12.09 17.53 -12.48
C LEU A 472 -12.68 18.66 -13.34
N LEU A 473 -12.94 19.83 -12.76
CA LEU A 473 -13.46 20.99 -13.48
C LEU A 473 -12.46 21.51 -14.52
N ASN A 474 -11.16 21.60 -14.17
CA ASN A 474 -10.13 21.99 -15.12
C ASN A 474 -10.04 21.01 -16.31
N GLY A 475 -10.20 19.71 -16.05
CA GLY A 475 -10.28 18.69 -17.08
C GLY A 475 -11.47 18.90 -18.01
N LEU A 476 -12.67 19.14 -17.47
CA LEU A 476 -13.85 19.45 -18.28
C LEU A 476 -13.65 20.70 -19.15
N ILE A 477 -13.16 21.79 -18.57
CA ILE A 477 -12.91 23.05 -19.29
C ILE A 477 -11.94 22.82 -20.45
N THR A 478 -10.82 22.13 -20.19
CA THR A 478 -9.80 21.84 -21.20
C THR A 478 -10.36 20.97 -22.32
N GLY A 479 -11.07 19.89 -21.97
CA GLY A 479 -11.64 18.96 -22.95
C GLY A 479 -12.75 19.57 -23.79
N LEU A 480 -13.65 20.36 -23.18
CA LEU A 480 -14.71 21.07 -23.89
C LEU A 480 -14.16 22.15 -24.82
N THR A 481 -13.11 22.86 -24.41
CA THR A 481 -12.41 23.85 -25.26
C THR A 481 -11.85 23.17 -26.52
N VAL A 482 -11.20 22.01 -26.36
CA VAL A 482 -10.70 21.20 -27.48
C VAL A 482 -11.86 20.73 -28.37
N ARG A 483 -12.94 20.22 -27.78
CA ARG A 483 -14.13 19.78 -28.53
C ARG A 483 -14.73 20.92 -29.36
N GLN A 484 -14.93 22.10 -28.76
CA GLN A 484 -15.46 23.29 -29.44
C GLN A 484 -14.57 23.73 -30.61
N SER A 485 -13.25 23.62 -30.49
CA SER A 485 -12.34 23.94 -31.59
C SER A 485 -12.41 22.95 -32.77
N ASN A 486 -12.77 21.70 -32.51
CA ASN A 486 -12.87 20.65 -33.54
C ASN A 486 -14.21 20.68 -34.29
N TYR A 487 -15.30 21.15 -33.66
CA TYR A 487 -16.64 21.23 -34.26
C TYR A 487 -17.00 22.69 -34.54
N SER A 488 -16.64 23.19 -35.73
CA SER A 488 -17.10 24.50 -36.22
C SER A 488 -18.49 24.40 -36.84
N LEU A 489 -19.39 25.30 -36.41
CA LEU A 489 -20.69 25.69 -37.00
C LEU A 489 -21.97 24.93 -36.61
N SER A 490 -22.80 25.65 -35.85
CA SER A 490 -24.26 25.87 -35.98
C SER A 490 -25.23 24.69 -35.98
N GLY A 491 -26.10 24.64 -34.97
CA GLY A 491 -27.48 24.13 -35.14
C GLY A 491 -28.00 23.10 -34.13
N HIS A 492 -27.31 22.85 -33.02
CA HIS A 492 -27.72 21.85 -32.03
C HIS A 492 -28.17 22.47 -30.70
N PRO A 493 -29.12 21.83 -29.99
CA PRO A 493 -29.81 22.44 -28.86
C PRO A 493 -28.86 22.68 -27.67
N ASP A 494 -28.97 23.88 -27.09
CA ASP A 494 -28.36 24.20 -25.80
C ASP A 494 -28.76 23.18 -24.72
N PHE A 495 -27.92 23.02 -23.71
CA PHE A 495 -28.24 22.21 -22.54
C PHE A 495 -29.58 22.66 -21.94
N ALA A 496 -30.41 21.71 -21.50
CA ALA A 496 -31.69 22.04 -20.88
C ALA A 496 -31.49 22.91 -19.62
N ALA A 497 -32.45 23.78 -19.31
CA ALA A 497 -32.37 24.65 -18.12
C ALA A 497 -32.16 23.86 -16.81
N ALA A 498 -32.67 22.64 -16.72
CA ALA A 498 -32.47 21.73 -15.58
C ALA A 498 -31.02 21.21 -15.45
N ASP A 499 -30.30 21.05 -16.57
CA ASP A 499 -28.88 20.65 -16.58
C ASP A 499 -28.00 21.81 -16.13
N ILE A 500 -28.30 23.01 -16.62
CA ILE A 500 -27.61 24.25 -16.22
C ILE A 500 -27.81 24.51 -14.72
N ALA A 501 -29.02 24.28 -14.18
CA ALA A 501 -29.29 24.41 -12.76
C ALA A 501 -28.44 23.47 -11.89
N GLN A 502 -28.17 22.24 -12.36
CA GLN A 502 -27.27 21.29 -11.69
C GLN A 502 -25.82 21.79 -11.70
N ILE A 503 -25.33 22.32 -12.83
CA ILE A 503 -23.97 22.89 -12.91
C ILE A 503 -23.84 24.11 -11.98
N LEU A 504 -24.82 25.02 -11.98
CA LEU A 504 -24.85 26.18 -11.08
C LEU A 504 -24.94 25.79 -9.60
N SER A 505 -25.42 24.58 -9.29
CA SER A 505 -25.42 24.06 -7.92
C SER A 505 -23.99 23.80 -7.40
N LEU A 506 -23.05 23.43 -8.27
CA LEU A 506 -21.64 23.25 -7.89
C LEU A 506 -21.05 24.52 -7.31
N ALA A 507 -21.37 25.68 -7.89
CA ALA A 507 -20.85 26.97 -7.46
C ALA A 507 -21.27 27.37 -6.01
N ARG A 508 -22.17 26.61 -5.38
CA ARG A 508 -22.63 26.79 -4.00
C ARG A 508 -22.05 25.78 -3.02
N LEU A 509 -21.18 24.87 -3.46
CA LEU A 509 -20.56 23.87 -2.59
C LEU A 509 -19.71 24.54 -1.49
N PRO A 510 -19.96 24.24 -0.20
CA PRO A 510 -19.12 24.70 0.90
C PRO A 510 -17.90 23.78 1.08
N GLY A 511 -16.83 24.29 1.69
CA GLY A 511 -15.71 23.46 2.17
C GLY A 511 -14.38 23.63 1.43
N LEU A 512 -14.29 24.51 0.42
CA LEU A 512 -13.01 24.92 -0.16
C LEU A 512 -12.42 26.13 0.61
N PRO A 513 -11.10 26.18 0.84
CA PRO A 513 -10.44 27.36 1.39
C PRO A 513 -10.44 28.55 0.41
N GLU A 514 -9.98 29.72 0.85
CA GLU A 514 -10.18 31.02 0.18
C GLU A 514 -9.76 31.02 -1.31
N VAL A 515 -8.51 30.63 -1.64
CA VAL A 515 -8.01 30.69 -3.01
C VAL A 515 -8.61 29.59 -3.87
N ALA A 516 -8.72 28.37 -3.34
CA ALA A 516 -9.39 27.27 -4.03
C ALA A 516 -10.85 27.60 -4.35
N ASN A 517 -11.56 28.30 -3.45
CA ASN A 517 -12.95 28.72 -3.67
C ASN A 517 -13.06 29.80 -4.76
N ASP A 518 -12.12 30.73 -4.82
CA ASP A 518 -12.05 31.74 -5.89
C ASP A 518 -11.77 31.08 -7.25
N LEU A 519 -10.81 30.16 -7.32
CA LEU A 519 -10.53 29.38 -8.52
C LEU A 519 -11.71 28.49 -8.94
N HIS A 520 -12.36 27.83 -7.99
CA HIS A 520 -13.58 27.04 -8.22
C HIS A 520 -14.72 27.89 -8.79
N THR A 521 -14.92 29.10 -8.25
CA THR A 521 -15.91 30.06 -8.75
C THR A 521 -15.62 30.43 -10.21
N LEU A 522 -14.35 30.68 -10.54
CA LEU A 522 -13.93 30.98 -11.91
C LEU A 522 -14.09 29.78 -12.86
N HIS A 523 -13.74 28.57 -12.41
CA HIS A 523 -13.93 27.35 -13.19
C HIS A 523 -15.41 27.10 -13.50
N CYS A 524 -16.30 27.26 -12.51
CA CYS A 524 -17.75 27.16 -12.73
C CYS A 524 -18.25 28.18 -13.77
N ARG A 525 -17.77 29.43 -13.72
CA ARG A 525 -18.11 30.44 -14.74
C ARG A 525 -17.62 30.04 -16.13
N LYS A 526 -16.36 29.63 -16.27
CA LYS A 526 -15.81 29.20 -17.55
C LYS A 526 -16.54 27.99 -18.13
N LEU A 527 -16.93 27.05 -17.29
CA LEU A 527 -17.74 25.91 -17.70
C LEU A 527 -19.11 26.35 -18.23
N CYS A 528 -19.78 27.30 -17.56
CA CYS A 528 -21.03 27.89 -18.06
C CYS A 528 -20.83 28.64 -19.38
N ASP A 529 -19.77 29.44 -19.51
CA ASP A 529 -19.47 30.20 -20.74
C ASP A 529 -19.22 29.27 -21.95
N LEU A 530 -18.58 28.10 -21.73
CA LEU A 530 -18.37 27.08 -22.77
C LEU A 530 -19.64 26.33 -23.17
N ILE A 531 -20.58 26.15 -22.23
CA ILE A 531 -21.83 25.41 -22.47
C ILE A 531 -22.92 26.32 -23.06
N ARG A 532 -22.95 27.60 -22.67
CA ARG A 532 -23.96 28.58 -23.13
C ARG A 532 -23.30 29.95 -23.42
N PRO A 533 -22.76 30.15 -24.63
CA PRO A 533 -22.10 31.40 -25.00
C PRO A 533 -23.07 32.59 -25.19
N ASP A 534 -24.32 32.36 -25.58
CA ASP A 534 -25.34 33.40 -25.80
C ASP A 534 -26.29 33.56 -24.60
N SER A 535 -26.02 34.55 -23.74
CA SER A 535 -26.80 34.85 -22.54
C SER A 535 -27.45 36.23 -22.63
N GLY A 536 -28.33 36.39 -23.63
CA GLY A 536 -28.97 37.67 -23.96
C GLY A 536 -30.39 37.90 -23.42
N SER A 537 -31.17 36.90 -22.97
CA SER A 537 -32.61 37.17 -22.72
C SER A 537 -33.30 36.52 -21.49
N GLU A 538 -32.75 35.50 -20.84
CA GLU A 538 -33.33 34.97 -19.58
C GLU A 538 -32.21 34.39 -18.68
N MET A 539 -31.76 35.18 -17.70
CA MET A 539 -30.72 34.75 -16.75
C MET A 539 -31.35 34.17 -15.48
N MET A 540 -30.85 33.03 -15.01
CA MET A 540 -31.27 32.47 -13.73
C MET A 540 -30.62 33.25 -12.56
N PRO A 541 -31.32 33.45 -11.42
CA PRO A 541 -30.76 34.19 -10.26
C PRO A 541 -29.43 33.64 -9.73
N ALA A 542 -29.22 32.32 -9.83
CA ALA A 542 -27.98 31.67 -9.43
C ALA A 542 -26.79 32.04 -10.35
N GLU A 543 -27.05 32.27 -11.63
CA GLU A 543 -26.04 32.70 -12.60
C GLU A 543 -25.63 34.16 -12.36
N GLU A 544 -26.60 35.03 -12.04
CA GLU A 544 -26.34 36.42 -11.68
C GLU A 544 -25.46 36.53 -10.43
N SER A 545 -25.74 35.72 -9.41
CA SER A 545 -24.91 35.62 -8.20
C SER A 545 -23.48 35.15 -8.51
N LEU A 546 -23.32 34.17 -9.40
CA LEU A 546 -22.01 33.68 -9.84
C LEU A 546 -21.22 34.78 -10.58
N ARG A 547 -21.86 35.51 -11.49
CA ARG A 547 -21.23 36.65 -12.20
C ARG A 547 -20.86 37.77 -11.25
N ALA A 548 -21.70 38.09 -10.27
CA ALA A 548 -21.41 39.11 -9.27
C ALA A 548 -20.17 38.73 -8.43
N ARG A 549 -20.04 37.46 -8.01
CA ARG A 549 -18.84 36.97 -7.33
C ARG A 549 -17.60 37.07 -8.22
N CYS A 550 -17.69 36.68 -9.49
CA CYS A 550 -16.56 36.79 -10.42
C CYS A 550 -16.14 38.26 -10.68
N LYS A 551 -17.09 39.19 -10.81
CA LYS A 551 -16.79 40.63 -10.91
C LYS A 551 -16.06 41.17 -9.68
N ASN A 552 -16.31 40.61 -8.49
CA ASN A 552 -15.54 40.94 -7.30
C ASN A 552 -14.12 40.35 -7.33
N LEU A 553 -13.89 39.22 -8.01
CA LEU A 553 -12.55 38.63 -8.19
C LEU A 553 -11.67 39.45 -9.16
N GLU A 554 -12.29 40.13 -10.14
CA GLU A 554 -11.60 41.02 -11.06
C GLU A 554 -11.02 42.26 -10.36
N LYS A 555 -11.55 42.65 -9.17
CA LYS A 555 -10.94 43.69 -8.33
C LYS A 555 -9.60 43.20 -7.76
N GLN A 556 -8.67 44.11 -7.51
CA GLN A 556 -7.39 43.78 -6.88
C GLN A 556 -7.58 43.25 -5.45
N VAL A 557 -6.78 42.26 -5.05
CA VAL A 557 -6.67 41.80 -3.65
C VAL A 557 -5.60 42.62 -3.01
N ASP A 558 -6.01 43.67 -2.32
CA ASP A 558 -5.06 44.48 -1.57
C ASP A 558 -4.70 43.79 -0.25
N GLN A 559 -3.45 43.31 -0.14
CA GLN A 559 -2.74 43.36 1.15
C GLN A 559 -2.32 44.80 1.48
N SER A 560 -2.27 45.65 0.46
CA SER A 560 -1.93 47.05 0.49
C SER A 560 -3.17 47.91 0.31
N THR A 561 -3.94 48.16 1.37
CA THR A 561 -4.60 49.48 1.47
C THR A 561 -3.50 50.55 1.43
N THR A 562 -3.18 51.01 0.24
CA THR A 562 -2.63 52.33 -0.06
C THR A 562 -3.36 52.83 -1.30
N VAL A 563 -4.05 53.96 -1.09
CA VAL A 563 -4.58 54.89 -2.09
C VAL A 563 -5.90 54.49 -2.78
N THR A 564 -6.99 54.50 -2.01
CA THR A 564 -8.17 55.25 -2.44
C THR A 564 -8.23 56.53 -1.62
N ASN A 565 -8.24 57.68 -2.29
CA ASN A 565 -8.50 59.00 -1.75
C ASN A 565 -9.89 59.05 -1.07
N SER A 566 -10.00 58.50 0.13
CA SER A 566 -11.14 58.66 1.01
C SER A 566 -10.61 58.78 2.44
N ASP A 567 -10.43 60.02 2.86
CA ASP A 567 -10.21 60.50 4.22
C ASP A 567 -9.26 59.66 5.07
N GLU A 568 -7.94 59.84 4.85
CA GLU A 568 -6.95 59.52 5.89
C GLU A 568 -7.32 60.35 7.12
N ALA A 569 -7.80 59.71 8.19
CA ALA A 569 -7.65 60.25 9.53
C ALA A 569 -6.14 60.27 9.83
N THR A 570 -5.45 61.30 9.34
CA THR A 570 -4.07 61.58 9.74
C THR A 570 -4.11 62.01 11.20
N HIS A 571 -3.98 61.07 12.12
CA HIS A 571 -3.72 61.42 13.50
C HIS A 571 -2.38 62.15 13.54
N SER A 572 -2.34 63.34 14.14
CA SER A 572 -1.13 64.19 14.19
C SER A 572 -0.22 63.86 15.38
N SER A 573 -0.71 63.12 16.37
CA SER A 573 0.06 62.67 17.54
C SER A 573 -0.54 61.40 18.18
N LEU A 574 0.24 60.72 19.02
CA LEU A 574 -0.19 59.54 19.78
C LEU A 574 -1.39 59.86 20.69
N GLN A 575 -1.42 61.05 21.29
CA GLN A 575 -2.50 61.52 22.13
C GLN A 575 -3.82 61.70 21.36
N VAL A 576 -3.77 62.11 20.09
CA VAL A 576 -4.96 62.21 19.23
C VAL A 576 -5.53 60.81 18.95
N PHE A 577 -4.66 59.84 18.66
CA PHE A 577 -5.07 58.45 18.48
C PHE A 577 -5.71 57.87 19.75
N LEU A 578 -5.09 58.05 20.91
CA LEU A 578 -5.63 57.59 22.20
C LEU A 578 -6.97 58.25 22.56
N LYS A 579 -7.12 59.55 22.25
CA LYS A 579 -8.38 60.26 22.42
C LYS A 579 -9.48 59.67 21.54
N GLU A 580 -9.19 59.43 20.27
CA GLU A 580 -10.15 58.81 19.35
C GLU A 580 -10.50 57.37 19.75
N LEU A 581 -9.53 56.61 20.26
CA LEU A 581 -9.74 55.26 20.77
C LEU A 581 -10.71 55.24 21.97
N ARG A 582 -10.58 56.21 22.89
CA ARG A 582 -11.50 56.42 24.01
C ARG A 582 -12.88 56.90 23.56
N GLU A 583 -12.95 57.90 22.69
CA GLU A 583 -14.21 58.49 22.21
C GLU A 583 -15.02 57.51 21.37
N SER A 584 -14.35 56.73 20.52
CA SER A 584 -14.97 55.72 19.63
C SER A 584 -15.29 54.40 20.32
N LYS A 585 -14.96 54.24 21.61
CA LYS A 585 -15.05 52.98 22.36
C LYS A 585 -14.44 51.80 21.58
N HIS A 586 -13.22 51.97 21.08
CA HIS A 586 -12.47 50.98 20.29
C HIS A 586 -13.04 50.65 18.90
N SER A 587 -14.14 51.27 18.45
CA SER A 587 -14.68 51.00 17.09
C SER A 587 -13.80 51.50 15.94
N CYS A 588 -12.82 52.38 16.22
CA CYS A 588 -11.79 52.81 15.27
C CYS A 588 -10.78 51.71 14.91
N ILE A 589 -10.65 50.67 15.74
CA ILE A 589 -9.73 49.53 15.51
C ILE A 589 -10.46 48.23 15.15
N GLN A 590 -11.78 48.25 14.92
CA GLN A 590 -12.57 47.04 14.67
C GLN A 590 -12.76 46.71 13.19
N GLY A 591 -12.78 45.41 12.88
CA GLY A 591 -13.12 44.89 11.54
C GLY A 591 -12.16 45.39 10.45
N GLN A 592 -12.70 45.99 9.40
CA GLN A 592 -11.92 46.49 8.24
C GLN A 592 -11.03 47.70 8.59
N ARG A 593 -11.24 48.36 9.74
CA ARG A 593 -10.46 49.53 10.18
C ARG A 593 -9.17 49.18 10.92
N PHE A 594 -9.00 47.92 11.34
CA PHE A 594 -7.81 47.46 12.09
C PHE A 594 -6.50 47.66 11.31
N ALA A 595 -6.47 47.20 10.05
CA ALA A 595 -5.27 47.29 9.21
C ALA A 595 -4.87 48.75 8.90
N PRO A 596 -5.80 49.65 8.50
CA PRO A 596 -5.52 51.09 8.43
C PRO A 596 -4.97 51.68 9.73
N ALA A 597 -5.56 51.36 10.89
CA ALA A 597 -5.11 51.86 12.19
C ALA A 597 -3.67 51.43 12.52
N CYS A 598 -3.31 50.16 12.26
CA CYS A 598 -1.95 49.67 12.46
C CYS A 598 -0.94 50.42 11.56
N LYS A 599 -1.29 50.67 10.30
CA LYS A 599 -0.44 51.43 9.36
C LYS A 599 -0.28 52.89 9.79
N ALA A 600 -1.37 53.54 10.20
CA ALA A 600 -1.33 54.90 10.69
C ALA A 600 -0.43 55.03 11.93
N LEU A 601 -0.55 54.10 12.88
CA LEU A 601 0.30 54.07 14.07
C LEU A 601 1.77 53.74 13.76
N THR A 602 2.04 52.85 12.80
CA THR A 602 3.41 52.58 12.33
C THR A 602 4.05 53.84 11.73
N LYS A 603 3.34 54.53 10.84
CA LYS A 603 3.80 55.79 10.21
C LYS A 603 4.04 56.89 11.25
N LEU A 604 3.21 56.96 12.29
CA LEU A 604 3.43 57.85 13.43
C LEU A 604 4.72 57.52 14.17
N LEU A 605 4.95 56.25 14.49
CA LEU A 605 6.17 55.81 15.19
C LEU A 605 7.44 56.04 14.37
N ASP A 606 7.38 55.99 13.03
CA ASP A 606 8.50 56.35 12.14
C ASP A 606 8.89 57.83 12.22
N GLN A 607 7.93 58.72 12.56
CA GLN A 607 8.11 60.18 12.55
C GLN A 607 8.37 60.78 13.95
N MET A 608 8.29 59.98 15.02
CA MET A 608 8.39 60.45 16.41
C MET A 608 9.82 60.64 16.90
N ASP A 609 10.04 61.67 17.73
CA ASP A 609 11.28 61.81 18.51
C ASP A 609 11.20 60.94 19.78
N ILE A 610 12.03 59.89 19.80
CA ILE A 610 12.00 58.79 20.78
C ILE A 610 12.21 59.28 22.22
N ASN A 611 12.88 60.41 22.43
CA ASN A 611 13.16 60.95 23.77
C ASN A 611 11.98 61.70 24.41
N SER A 612 10.92 61.99 23.65
CA SER A 612 9.78 62.82 24.09
C SER A 612 8.51 62.03 24.41
N VAL A 613 8.53 60.71 24.25
CA VAL A 613 7.34 59.86 24.28
C VAL A 613 7.16 59.21 25.66
N ASP A 614 5.93 59.27 26.19
CA ASP A 614 5.53 58.56 27.40
C ASP A 614 5.33 57.05 27.09
N PRO A 615 6.08 56.14 27.77
CA PRO A 615 5.91 54.69 27.59
C PRO A 615 4.50 54.19 27.85
N ASP A 616 3.76 54.81 28.77
CA ASP A 616 2.41 54.38 29.15
C ASP A 616 1.41 54.67 28.02
N GLU A 617 1.61 55.76 27.28
CA GLU A 617 0.81 56.09 26.09
C GLU A 617 1.02 55.05 24.97
N VAL A 618 2.27 54.64 24.74
CA VAL A 618 2.62 53.62 23.74
C VAL A 618 2.06 52.26 24.17
N HIS A 619 2.27 51.85 25.42
CA HIS A 619 1.72 50.61 25.97
C HIS A 619 0.19 50.56 25.81
N THR A 620 -0.51 51.63 26.17
CA THR A 620 -1.98 51.69 26.05
C THR A 620 -2.46 51.50 24.61
N ALA A 621 -1.80 52.15 23.65
CA ALA A 621 -2.16 52.03 22.23
C ALA A 621 -1.92 50.60 21.70
N LEU A 622 -0.78 49.99 22.04
CA LEU A 622 -0.43 48.64 21.61
C LEU A 622 -1.29 47.57 22.30
N ALA A 623 -1.59 47.73 23.59
CA ALA A 623 -2.45 46.83 24.36
C ALA A 623 -3.87 46.78 23.79
N ALA A 624 -4.46 47.93 23.42
CA ALA A 624 -5.79 47.97 22.82
C ALA A 624 -5.86 47.21 21.48
N LEU A 625 -4.84 47.33 20.63
CA LEU A 625 -4.74 46.59 19.36
C LEU A 625 -4.50 45.09 19.59
N TRP A 626 -3.69 44.75 20.60
CA TRP A 626 -3.45 43.36 20.98
C TRP A 626 -4.74 42.69 21.49
N GLU A 627 -5.49 43.35 22.38
CA GLU A 627 -6.75 42.83 22.93
C GLU A 627 -7.80 42.60 21.83
N GLU A 628 -7.98 43.54 20.89
CA GLU A 628 -8.94 43.33 19.80
C GLU A 628 -8.49 42.18 18.86
N ALA A 629 -7.18 42.01 18.64
CA ALA A 629 -6.66 40.85 17.91
C ALA A 629 -6.92 39.53 18.66
N GLU A 630 -6.77 39.52 19.98
CA GLU A 630 -7.02 38.36 20.85
C GLU A 630 -8.52 37.99 20.86
N ILE A 631 -9.42 38.97 20.96
CA ILE A 631 -10.89 38.79 20.92
C ILE A 631 -11.34 38.12 19.61
N ARG A 632 -10.68 38.44 18.48
CA ARG A 632 -11.00 37.90 17.15
C ARG A 632 -10.19 36.66 16.78
N ASP A 633 -9.47 36.04 17.72
CA ASP A 633 -8.59 34.88 17.50
C ASP A 633 -7.57 35.08 16.35
N PHE A 634 -7.06 36.31 16.26
CA PHE A 634 -6.00 36.71 15.34
C PHE A 634 -6.34 36.40 13.87
N ILE A 635 -7.55 36.70 13.39
CA ILE A 635 -7.87 36.56 11.95
C ILE A 635 -6.80 37.20 11.04
N ARG A 636 -6.65 36.70 9.81
CA ARG A 636 -5.52 37.00 8.93
C ARG A 636 -5.11 38.49 8.85
N PRO A 637 -6.01 39.46 8.62
CA PRO A 637 -5.61 40.88 8.55
C PRO A 637 -4.94 41.39 9.83
N PHE A 638 -5.29 40.84 10.99
CA PHE A 638 -4.77 41.25 12.28
C PHE A 638 -3.37 40.66 12.48
N SER A 639 -3.26 39.35 12.21
CA SER A 639 -2.01 38.60 12.33
C SER A 639 -0.86 39.13 11.46
N VAL A 640 -1.14 39.72 10.29
CA VAL A 640 -0.11 40.21 9.36
C VAL A 640 0.44 41.58 9.76
N HIS A 641 -0.41 42.48 10.27
CA HIS A 641 -0.02 43.86 10.59
C HIS A 641 0.48 44.06 12.03
N LEU A 642 0.18 43.12 12.93
CA LEU A 642 0.58 43.22 14.33
C LEU A 642 2.10 43.07 14.55
N PRO A 643 2.83 42.13 13.91
CA PRO A 643 4.27 41.98 14.17
C PRO A 643 5.12 43.21 13.83
N PRO A 644 4.98 43.87 12.65
CA PRO A 644 5.72 45.11 12.35
C PRO A 644 5.47 46.26 13.33
N LEU A 645 4.25 46.32 13.87
CA LEU A 645 3.85 47.36 14.82
C LEU A 645 4.39 47.07 16.24
N MET A 646 4.21 45.84 16.75
CA MET A 646 4.67 45.47 18.09
C MET A 646 6.19 45.57 18.22
N PHE A 647 6.93 45.07 17.23
CA PHE A 647 8.40 45.06 17.24
C PHE A 647 9.00 46.24 16.47
N HIS A 648 8.31 47.38 16.47
CA HIS A 648 8.80 48.59 15.83
C HIS A 648 10.07 49.11 16.54
N PRO A 649 11.08 49.64 15.82
CA PRO A 649 12.31 50.17 16.42
C PRO A 649 12.10 51.18 17.56
N ALA A 650 11.07 52.05 17.44
CA ALA A 650 10.72 53.01 18.48
C ALA A 650 10.27 52.32 19.79
N CYS A 651 9.39 51.32 19.70
CA CYS A 651 8.92 50.54 20.85
C CYS A 651 10.06 49.79 21.54
N VAL A 652 10.96 49.22 20.73
CA VAL A 652 12.17 48.52 21.18
C VAL A 652 13.11 49.48 21.91
N HIS A 653 13.32 50.68 21.38
CA HIS A 653 14.20 51.67 22.01
C HIS A 653 13.65 52.15 23.36
N ILE A 654 12.34 52.41 23.45
CA ILE A 654 11.67 52.77 24.71
C ILE A 654 11.82 51.66 25.75
N CYS A 655 11.59 50.40 25.35
CA CYS A 655 11.78 49.22 26.22
C CYS A 655 13.22 49.13 26.77
N VAL A 656 14.24 49.26 25.90
CA VAL A 656 15.65 49.22 26.32
C VAL A 656 16.04 50.41 27.21
N ALA A 657 15.63 51.63 26.84
CA ALA A 657 16.00 52.85 27.56
C ALA A 657 15.43 52.88 28.99
N HIS A 658 14.22 52.36 29.20
CA HIS A 658 13.60 52.30 30.52
C HIS A 658 14.22 51.22 31.42
N GLN A 659 14.57 50.06 30.86
CA GLN A 659 15.19 48.98 31.63
C GLN A 659 16.61 49.33 32.09
N GLN A 660 17.31 50.22 31.37
CA GLN A 660 18.60 50.79 31.80
C GLN A 660 18.47 51.87 32.90
N ARG A 661 17.29 52.48 33.07
CA ARG A 661 17.04 53.56 34.05
C ARG A 661 16.57 53.09 35.43
N ASN A 662 16.33 51.78 35.64
CA ASN A 662 15.89 51.20 36.92
C ASN A 662 14.55 51.78 37.48
N ASP A 663 13.65 52.29 36.63
CA ASP A 663 12.27 52.63 37.05
C ASP A 663 11.41 51.37 37.05
N ILE A 664 10.94 50.95 38.24
CA ILE A 664 10.51 49.56 38.52
C ILE A 664 9.06 49.25 38.07
N GLU A 665 8.17 50.25 37.88
CA GLU A 665 6.73 49.98 37.73
C GLU A 665 6.15 50.13 36.30
N SER A 666 6.54 51.12 35.48
CA SER A 666 5.99 51.30 34.12
C SER A 666 6.75 50.53 33.02
N ALA A 667 8.04 50.23 33.24
CA ALA A 667 8.90 49.51 32.30
C ALA A 667 8.52 48.02 32.15
N THR A 668 7.87 47.43 33.16
CA THR A 668 7.46 46.03 33.15
C THR A 668 6.30 45.77 32.20
N ASP A 669 5.37 46.71 32.03
CA ASP A 669 4.11 46.46 31.31
C ASP A 669 4.31 46.34 29.80
N LEU A 670 5.07 47.27 29.19
CA LEU A 670 5.42 47.19 27.77
C LEU A 670 6.27 45.95 27.46
N THR A 671 7.26 45.66 28.31
CA THR A 671 8.15 44.50 28.14
C THR A 671 7.38 43.17 28.25
N ASN A 672 6.44 43.09 29.20
CA ASN A 672 5.53 41.95 29.37
C ASN A 672 4.60 41.77 28.15
N LEU A 673 4.04 42.86 27.63
CA LEU A 673 3.19 42.82 26.44
C LEU A 673 3.97 42.32 25.21
N LEU A 674 5.17 42.85 24.96
CA LEU A 674 6.02 42.44 23.84
C LEU A 674 6.48 40.97 23.97
N SER A 675 6.83 40.53 25.19
CA SER A 675 7.21 39.14 25.46
C SER A 675 6.04 38.17 25.25
N LYS A 676 4.84 38.54 25.73
CA LYS A 676 3.58 37.81 25.48
C LYS A 676 3.29 37.75 23.98
N ALA A 677 3.46 38.87 23.28
CA ALA A 677 3.23 38.98 21.85
C ALA A 677 4.17 38.07 21.04
N MET A 678 5.47 38.10 21.35
CA MET A 678 6.49 37.28 20.70
C MET A 678 6.19 35.78 20.86
N SER A 679 5.89 35.34 22.08
CA SER A 679 5.57 33.95 22.38
C SER A 679 4.29 33.47 21.69
N ARG A 680 3.22 34.29 21.72
CA ARG A 680 1.93 33.93 21.09
C ARG A 680 2.02 33.92 19.57
N LEU A 681 2.66 34.91 18.95
CA LEU A 681 2.83 35.00 17.50
C LEU A 681 3.73 33.88 16.97
N THR A 682 4.77 33.49 17.71
CA THR A 682 5.62 32.33 17.38
C THR A 682 4.81 31.03 17.36
N ARG A 683 3.95 30.80 18.37
CA ARG A 683 3.07 29.63 18.37
C ARG A 683 2.06 29.66 17.21
N LEU A 684 1.53 30.84 16.85
CA LEU A 684 0.62 30.99 15.72
C LEU A 684 1.32 30.75 14.37
N SER A 685 2.58 31.14 14.23
CA SER A 685 3.33 30.99 12.97
C SER A 685 3.56 29.54 12.57
N LYS A 686 3.63 28.60 13.53
CA LYS A 686 3.71 27.15 13.24
C LYS A 686 2.53 26.62 12.43
N GLY A 687 1.33 27.20 12.62
CA GLY A 687 0.11 26.79 11.91
C GLY A 687 -0.33 27.73 10.79
N ARG A 688 0.23 28.95 10.74
CA ARG A 688 -0.19 30.04 9.85
C ARG A 688 1.03 30.63 9.15
N SER A 689 1.34 30.12 7.95
CA SER A 689 2.57 30.48 7.20
C SER A 689 2.70 31.99 6.93
N TYR A 690 1.58 32.70 6.76
CA TYR A 690 1.56 34.15 6.53
C TYR A 690 2.02 35.00 7.73
N VAL A 691 2.02 34.45 8.95
CA VAL A 691 2.56 35.13 10.15
C VAL A 691 4.07 34.95 10.25
N LEU A 692 4.58 33.82 9.76
CA LEU A 692 5.97 33.39 9.92
C LEU A 692 6.96 34.42 9.36
N ALA A 693 6.80 34.80 8.09
CA ALA A 693 7.69 35.74 7.42
C ALA A 693 7.58 37.16 8.00
N ALA A 694 6.36 37.62 8.30
CA ALA A 694 6.13 38.93 8.89
C ALA A 694 6.77 39.05 10.28
N LEU A 695 6.60 38.03 11.14
CA LEU A 695 7.20 38.00 12.48
C LEU A 695 8.73 37.97 12.41
N ALA A 696 9.31 37.07 11.60
CA ALA A 696 10.76 36.93 11.50
C ALA A 696 11.45 38.19 10.98
N LYS A 697 10.90 38.84 9.93
CA LYS A 697 11.43 40.13 9.42
C LYS A 697 11.34 41.23 10.49
N SER A 698 10.23 41.32 11.22
CA SER A 698 10.07 42.34 12.28
C SER A 698 11.01 42.13 13.45
N LEU A 699 11.16 40.89 13.94
CA LEU A 699 12.10 40.56 15.02
C LEU A 699 13.56 40.81 14.61
N ARG A 700 13.93 40.50 13.37
CA ARG A 700 15.23 40.85 12.81
C ARG A 700 15.47 42.36 12.82
N LYS A 701 14.51 43.15 12.30
CA LYS A 701 14.61 44.62 12.29
C LYS A 701 14.75 45.18 13.71
N ALA A 702 14.00 44.64 14.67
CA ALA A 702 14.11 45.00 16.08
C ALA A 702 15.50 44.72 16.67
N ALA A 703 16.03 43.52 16.43
CA ALA A 703 17.34 43.10 16.94
C ALA A 703 18.49 43.95 16.38
N PHE A 704 18.41 44.38 15.12
CA PHE A 704 19.44 45.20 14.49
C PHE A 704 19.34 46.68 14.87
N ALA A 705 18.12 47.20 15.06
CA ALA A 705 17.91 48.58 15.48
C ALA A 705 18.46 48.85 16.90
N ASN A 706 18.27 47.90 17.84
CA ASN A 706 18.86 47.99 19.17
C ASN A 706 19.24 46.59 19.69
N PRO A 707 20.53 46.18 19.56
CA PRO A 707 21.00 44.85 19.95
C PRO A 707 20.63 44.38 21.35
N SER A 708 20.55 45.29 22.33
CA SER A 708 20.28 44.95 23.73
C SER A 708 18.93 44.27 23.95
N ILE A 709 17.98 44.44 23.02
CA ILE A 709 16.66 43.81 23.10
C ILE A 709 16.73 42.28 23.10
N THR A 710 17.78 41.71 22.51
CA THR A 710 17.96 40.25 22.42
C THR A 710 18.18 39.57 23.77
N GLY A 711 18.67 40.31 24.78
CA GLY A 711 18.78 39.84 26.16
C GLY A 711 17.58 40.21 27.04
N ILE A 712 16.62 40.99 26.53
CA ILE A 712 15.42 41.43 27.26
C ILE A 712 14.19 40.60 26.86
N LEU A 713 13.95 40.48 25.56
CA LEU A 713 12.86 39.68 25.00
C LEU A 713 13.32 38.21 24.79
N PRO A 714 12.40 37.24 24.71
CA PRO A 714 12.72 35.81 24.60
C PRO A 714 13.23 35.41 23.20
N PHE A 715 14.30 36.05 22.71
CA PHE A 715 14.95 35.74 21.43
C PHE A 715 15.60 34.36 21.42
N GLU A 716 16.19 33.96 22.55
CA GLU A 716 16.78 32.62 22.71
C GLU A 716 15.73 31.54 22.46
N ASP A 717 14.59 31.59 23.15
CA ASP A 717 13.50 30.63 22.99
C ASP A 717 12.96 30.62 21.55
N TYR A 718 12.80 31.80 20.94
CA TYR A 718 12.34 31.92 19.56
C TYR A 718 13.29 31.27 18.54
N ILE A 719 14.59 31.54 18.65
CA ILE A 719 15.60 30.96 17.74
C ILE A 719 15.70 29.46 17.96
N LEU A 720 15.70 29.00 19.23
CA LEU A 720 15.74 27.57 19.56
C LEU A 720 14.50 26.83 19.03
N ASP A 721 13.29 27.38 19.22
CA ASP A 721 12.06 26.80 18.70
C ASP A 721 12.09 26.73 17.16
N PHE A 722 12.55 27.80 16.50
CA PHE A 722 12.64 27.87 15.04
C PHE A 722 13.67 26.89 14.45
N VAL A 723 14.84 26.75 15.07
CA VAL A 723 15.92 25.87 14.56
C VAL A 723 15.63 24.40 14.84
N ASN A 724 15.04 24.07 16.00
CA ASN A 724 14.70 22.70 16.38
C ASN A 724 13.45 22.17 15.69
N ASP A 725 12.43 23.01 15.55
CA ASP A 725 11.15 22.68 14.94
C ASP A 725 10.77 23.75 13.90
N PRO A 726 11.50 23.80 12.77
CA PRO A 726 11.24 24.78 11.73
C PRO A 726 9.82 24.62 11.18
N ALA A 727 9.10 25.74 11.10
CA ALA A 727 7.72 25.72 10.64
C ALA A 727 7.65 25.19 9.20
N SER A 728 7.03 24.01 9.04
CA SER A 728 6.78 23.39 7.74
C SER A 728 5.36 23.69 7.27
N ILE A 729 5.19 23.95 5.97
CA ILE A 729 3.86 24.05 5.39
C ILE A 729 3.17 22.68 5.43
N LYS A 730 1.95 22.65 5.97
CA LYS A 730 1.10 21.46 5.93
C LYS A 730 0.83 21.07 4.46
N PRO A 731 0.97 19.79 4.07
CA PRO A 731 0.75 19.35 2.69
C PRO A 731 -0.62 19.75 2.13
N GLU A 732 -1.64 19.86 2.97
CA GLU A 732 -2.98 20.29 2.57
C GLU A 732 -3.01 21.75 2.11
N PHE A 733 -2.20 22.63 2.72
CA PHE A 733 -2.10 24.04 2.34
C PHE A 733 -1.33 24.24 1.03
N LEU A 734 -0.47 23.29 0.64
CA LEU A 734 0.18 23.34 -0.68
C LEU A 734 -0.85 23.28 -1.82
N PHE A 735 -2.07 22.76 -1.63
CA PHE A 735 -3.11 22.88 -2.65
C PHE A 735 -3.64 24.30 -2.82
N GLU A 736 -3.62 25.15 -1.79
CA GLU A 736 -3.91 26.59 -1.92
C GLU A 736 -2.82 27.30 -2.74
N VAL A 737 -1.58 26.85 -2.62
CA VAL A 737 -0.48 27.33 -3.45
C VAL A 737 -0.71 26.98 -4.92
N VAL A 738 -1.03 25.72 -5.22
CA VAL A 738 -1.36 25.29 -6.59
C VAL A 738 -2.57 26.08 -7.12
N ALA A 739 -3.59 26.29 -6.30
CA ALA A 739 -4.76 27.08 -6.67
C ALA A 739 -4.39 28.53 -6.97
N ALA A 740 -3.49 29.14 -6.19
CA ALA A 740 -3.00 30.51 -6.43
C ALA A 740 -2.21 30.61 -7.74
N GLU A 741 -1.30 29.67 -8.01
CA GLU A 741 -0.52 29.63 -9.25
C GLU A 741 -1.43 29.50 -10.48
N ARG A 742 -2.48 28.67 -10.42
CA ARG A 742 -3.47 28.55 -11.49
C ARG A 742 -4.39 29.76 -11.60
N LEU A 743 -4.80 30.34 -10.48
CA LEU A 743 -5.63 31.54 -10.48
C LEU A 743 -4.88 32.71 -11.12
N GLN A 744 -3.57 32.84 -10.85
CA GLN A 744 -2.70 33.84 -11.45
C GLN A 744 -2.63 33.75 -12.98
N GLN A 745 -2.75 32.54 -13.55
CA GLN A 745 -2.82 32.35 -15.02
C GLN A 745 -4.08 32.98 -15.63
N TYR A 746 -5.16 33.10 -14.86
CA TYR A 746 -6.39 33.76 -15.32
C TYR A 746 -6.49 35.22 -14.90
N LEU A 747 -6.02 35.55 -13.70
CA LEU A 747 -6.06 36.88 -13.09
C LEU A 747 -4.65 37.24 -12.59
N PRO A 748 -3.83 37.96 -13.37
CA PRO A 748 -2.41 38.20 -13.05
C PRO A 748 -2.17 38.88 -11.69
N HIS A 749 -3.13 39.64 -11.17
CA HIS A 749 -3.07 40.32 -9.87
C HIS A 749 -3.42 39.43 -8.67
N ARG A 750 -3.94 38.22 -8.89
CA ARG A 750 -4.33 37.25 -7.86
C ARG A 750 -3.17 36.25 -7.66
N THR A 751 -2.17 36.63 -6.86
CA THR A 751 -0.95 35.83 -6.63
C THR A 751 -0.94 35.21 -5.23
N TYR A 752 -0.08 34.23 -4.98
CA TYR A 752 0.14 33.75 -3.60
C TYR A 752 0.42 34.91 -2.65
N THR A 753 1.28 35.85 -3.06
CA THR A 753 1.65 37.02 -2.26
C THR A 753 0.44 37.90 -1.96
N SER A 754 -0.53 38.05 -2.86
CA SER A 754 -1.76 38.80 -2.54
C SER A 754 -2.65 38.08 -1.51
N TYR A 755 -2.66 36.75 -1.49
CA TYR A 755 -3.48 35.96 -0.55
C TYR A 755 -2.80 35.55 0.74
N TYR A 756 -1.48 35.48 0.81
CA TYR A 756 -0.81 34.94 2.01
C TYR A 756 0.47 35.70 2.34
N GLY A 757 0.89 36.65 1.50
CA GLY A 757 2.06 37.48 1.76
C GLY A 757 3.35 36.75 1.40
N LEU A 758 4.42 37.06 2.11
CA LEU A 758 5.72 36.46 1.85
C LEU A 758 5.74 34.98 2.24
N ARG A 759 6.51 34.22 1.47
CA ARG A 759 6.76 32.80 1.68
C ARG A 759 7.68 32.54 2.87
N GLU A 760 7.67 31.30 3.32
CA GLU A 760 8.39 30.80 4.48
C GLU A 760 9.90 31.03 4.40
N TRP A 761 10.52 30.92 3.21
CA TRP A 761 11.96 31.12 3.03
C TRP A 761 12.45 32.52 3.40
N HIS A 762 11.59 33.55 3.31
CA HIS A 762 11.93 34.88 3.83
C HIS A 762 12.09 34.89 5.36
N ALA A 763 11.35 34.02 6.06
CA ALA A 763 11.49 33.85 7.50
C ALA A 763 12.80 33.15 7.85
N TYR A 764 13.13 32.05 7.16
CA TYR A 764 14.42 31.36 7.33
C TYR A 764 15.58 32.32 7.05
N THR A 765 15.51 33.09 5.97
CA THR A 765 16.52 34.08 5.61
C THR A 765 16.68 35.13 6.72
N ALA A 766 15.57 35.65 7.26
CA ALA A 766 15.63 36.63 8.33
C ALA A 766 16.24 36.07 9.63
N VAL A 767 15.87 34.86 10.06
CA VAL A 767 16.43 34.22 11.26
C VAL A 767 17.90 33.86 11.08
N LEU A 768 18.27 33.33 9.91
CA LEU A 768 19.65 33.01 9.59
C LEU A 768 20.52 34.27 9.46
N ASP A 769 19.96 35.38 9.00
CA ASP A 769 20.67 36.67 8.97
C ASP A 769 20.91 37.22 10.40
N ILE A 770 20.01 36.97 11.36
CA ILE A 770 20.27 37.24 12.78
C ILE A 770 21.49 36.43 13.26
N LEU A 771 21.56 35.13 12.95
CA LEU A 771 22.72 34.29 13.31
C LEU A 771 24.00 34.73 12.60
N ARG A 772 23.91 35.14 11.33
CA ARG A 772 25.02 35.65 10.50
C ARG A 772 25.58 36.98 11.01
N ARG A 773 24.75 37.83 11.61
CA ARG A 773 25.07 39.19 12.06
C ARG A 773 24.86 39.36 13.57
N PHE A 774 25.02 38.29 14.33
CA PHE A 774 24.68 38.30 15.75
C PHE A 774 25.48 39.39 16.49
N PRO A 775 24.84 40.30 17.26
CA PRO A 775 25.52 41.47 17.79
C PRO A 775 26.64 41.14 18.79
N GLU A 776 27.79 41.84 18.68
CA GLU A 776 28.96 41.58 19.54
C GLU A 776 28.70 41.82 21.03
N GLY A 777 27.83 42.77 21.38
CA GLY A 777 27.48 43.07 22.76
C GLY A 777 26.58 42.02 23.45
N GLN A 778 26.12 41.00 22.73
CA GLN A 778 25.15 39.99 23.22
C GLN A 778 25.61 38.56 22.94
N LEU A 779 26.92 38.33 22.88
CA LEU A 779 27.53 37.01 22.59
C LEU A 779 27.19 35.94 23.64
N ASP A 780 26.85 36.33 24.87
CA ASP A 780 26.44 35.39 25.92
C ASP A 780 25.12 34.69 25.56
N VAL A 781 24.17 35.42 24.94
CA VAL A 781 22.92 34.85 24.41
C VAL A 781 23.20 33.87 23.28
N ALA A 782 24.06 34.25 22.33
CA ALA A 782 24.47 33.37 21.22
C ALA A 782 25.14 32.08 21.73
N LYS A 783 25.98 32.20 22.77
CA LYS A 783 26.62 31.06 23.41
C LYS A 783 25.63 30.16 24.16
N SER A 784 24.62 30.75 24.79
CA SER A 784 23.51 30.00 25.42
C SER A 784 22.74 29.19 24.37
N ILE A 785 22.37 29.81 23.24
CA ILE A 785 21.73 29.12 22.11
C ILE A 785 22.59 27.97 21.59
N LEU A 786 23.90 28.18 21.39
CA LEU A 786 24.83 27.13 20.96
C LEU A 786 24.85 25.95 21.94
N ASN A 787 24.88 26.22 23.25
CA ASN A 787 24.88 25.17 24.27
C ASN A 787 23.58 24.36 24.27
N HIS A 788 22.42 25.03 24.21
CA HIS A 788 21.12 24.37 24.16
C HIS A 788 20.93 23.54 22.88
N LEU A 789 21.41 24.02 21.72
CA LEU A 789 21.37 23.25 20.48
C LEU A 789 22.28 22.02 20.53
N LEU A 790 23.46 22.14 21.16
CA LEU A 790 24.45 21.06 21.22
C LEU A 790 24.13 20.02 22.30
N GLN A 791 23.43 20.39 23.37
CA GLN A 791 23.15 19.51 24.52
C GLN A 791 22.45 18.19 24.13
N PRO A 792 21.35 18.17 23.33
CA PRO A 792 20.74 16.92 22.88
C PRO A 792 21.67 16.02 22.07
N TRP A 793 22.70 16.60 21.42
CA TRP A 793 23.72 15.84 20.70
C TRP A 793 24.77 15.25 21.63
N LYS A 794 25.12 15.94 22.73
CA LYS A 794 26.03 15.43 23.77
C LYS A 794 25.38 14.32 24.60
N ASP A 795 24.10 14.47 24.92
CA ASP A 795 23.39 13.58 25.85
C ASP A 795 22.90 12.26 25.20
N GLN A 796 23.23 12.02 23.93
CA GLN A 796 22.83 10.80 23.22
C GLN A 796 23.39 9.53 23.89
N GLN A 797 22.54 8.51 24.03
CA GLN A 797 22.88 7.20 24.59
C GLN A 797 22.57 6.08 23.57
N PRO A 798 23.41 5.02 23.47
CA PRO A 798 23.11 3.85 22.65
C PRO A 798 21.89 3.06 23.19
N PRO A 799 21.07 2.41 22.34
CA PRO A 799 21.16 2.37 20.88
C PRO A 799 20.50 3.60 20.21
N VAL A 800 21.23 4.28 19.33
CA VAL A 800 20.71 5.43 18.57
C VAL A 800 19.99 4.94 17.32
N ALA A 801 18.71 5.27 17.18
CA ALA A 801 17.94 4.95 15.98
C ALA A 801 18.53 5.66 14.75
N VAL A 802 18.63 4.93 13.62
CA VAL A 802 19.21 5.42 12.36
C VAL A 802 18.51 6.70 11.85
N LYS A 803 17.20 6.83 12.09
CA LYS A 803 16.43 8.04 11.80
C LYS A 803 15.68 8.49 13.05
N SER A 804 16.15 9.57 13.67
CA SER A 804 15.52 10.16 14.85
C SER A 804 14.75 11.43 14.45
N PRO A 805 13.47 11.60 14.85
CA PRO A 805 12.64 12.71 14.38
C PRO A 805 13.11 14.09 14.83
N TRP A 806 13.83 14.17 15.95
CA TRP A 806 14.33 15.42 16.53
C TRP A 806 15.61 15.94 15.87
N LYS A 807 16.38 15.09 15.19
CA LYS A 807 17.63 15.47 14.52
C LYS A 807 17.31 16.20 13.23
N LYS A 808 17.85 17.41 13.05
CA LYS A 808 17.66 18.24 11.85
C LYS A 808 18.99 18.74 11.31
N THR A 809 19.10 18.87 9.99
CA THR A 809 20.27 19.48 9.34
C THR A 809 20.45 20.94 9.77
N LEU A 810 19.33 21.68 9.90
CA LEU A 810 19.32 23.09 10.31
C LEU A 810 19.97 23.32 11.69
N GLN A 811 19.82 22.38 12.64
CA GLN A 811 20.49 22.44 13.94
C GLN A 811 22.03 22.44 13.78
N LEU A 812 22.56 21.51 12.99
CA LEU A 812 24.00 21.40 12.76
C LEU A 812 24.55 22.56 11.92
N GLN A 813 23.77 23.09 10.96
CA GLN A 813 24.11 24.30 10.24
C GLN A 813 24.17 25.52 11.19
N ALA A 814 23.19 25.68 12.09
CA ALA A 814 23.20 26.75 13.09
C ALA A 814 24.36 26.60 14.09
N ILE A 815 24.66 25.38 14.55
CA ILE A 815 25.83 25.08 15.40
C ILE A 815 27.13 25.47 14.66
N LEU A 816 27.25 25.13 13.37
CA LEU A 816 28.40 25.49 12.55
C LEU A 816 28.58 27.02 12.45
N LEU A 817 27.50 27.79 12.23
CA LEU A 817 27.54 29.26 12.20
C LEU A 817 27.98 29.85 13.57
N LEU A 818 27.34 29.41 14.66
CA LEU A 818 27.56 29.94 16.01
C LEU A 818 28.95 29.55 16.56
N SER A 819 29.45 28.36 16.24
CA SER A 819 30.73 27.84 16.73
C SER A 819 31.91 28.76 16.41
N HIS A 820 31.86 29.47 15.28
CA HIS A 820 32.96 30.33 14.81
C HIS A 820 33.29 31.49 15.77
N ARG A 821 32.33 31.98 16.56
CA ARG A 821 32.53 33.14 17.45
C ARG A 821 32.20 32.87 18.92
N CYS A 822 31.33 31.90 19.22
CA CYS A 822 30.92 31.62 20.60
C CYS A 822 31.96 30.84 21.42
N ILE A 823 32.86 30.10 20.75
CA ILE A 823 33.86 29.25 21.40
C ILE A 823 35.11 30.07 21.72
N ARG A 824 35.63 29.91 22.94
CA ARG A 824 36.88 30.51 23.42
C ARG A 824 37.92 29.42 23.62
N ASP A 825 39.20 29.78 23.68
CA ASP A 825 40.26 28.78 23.83
C ASP A 825 40.11 27.95 25.14
N SER A 826 39.61 28.59 26.20
CA SER A 826 39.37 27.98 27.52
C SER A 826 38.31 26.88 27.55
N ASP A 827 37.36 26.88 26.60
CA ASP A 827 36.26 25.91 26.55
C ASP A 827 36.24 25.06 25.27
N ALA A 828 37.13 25.34 24.32
CA ALA A 828 37.22 24.60 23.05
C ALA A 828 37.37 23.08 23.24
N ASP A 829 38.07 22.60 24.28
CA ASP A 829 38.19 21.16 24.54
C ASP A 829 36.85 20.52 24.91
N ALA A 830 36.04 21.16 25.76
CA ALA A 830 34.72 20.66 26.14
C ALA A 830 33.71 20.66 24.97
N TYR A 831 33.87 21.56 24.00
CA TYR A 831 33.09 21.53 22.76
C TYR A 831 33.56 20.42 21.82
N LEU A 832 34.89 20.24 21.66
CA LEU A 832 35.47 19.16 20.87
C LEU A 832 35.06 17.79 21.42
N ASP A 833 35.06 17.60 22.74
CA ASP A 833 34.65 16.35 23.40
C ASP A 833 33.19 16.02 23.08
N GLY A 834 32.30 16.99 23.26
CA GLY A 834 30.87 16.81 23.00
C GLY A 834 30.54 16.55 21.53
N LEU A 835 31.17 17.28 20.61
CA LEU A 835 30.99 17.09 19.16
C LEU A 835 31.59 15.76 18.68
N THR A 836 32.74 15.35 19.24
CA THR A 836 33.37 14.06 18.92
C THR A 836 32.52 12.91 19.45
N HIS A 837 31.97 13.01 20.66
CA HIS A 837 31.00 12.05 21.18
C HIS A 837 29.78 11.92 20.28
N ALA A 838 29.16 13.03 19.88
CA ALA A 838 28.04 13.03 18.92
C ALA A 838 28.43 12.36 17.58
N LEU A 839 29.63 12.66 17.06
CA LEU A 839 30.16 12.05 15.85
C LEU A 839 30.42 10.54 15.99
N THR A 840 30.78 10.03 17.17
CA THR A 840 30.98 8.59 17.39
C THR A 840 29.68 7.80 17.29
N LEU A 841 28.58 8.39 17.77
CA LEU A 841 27.26 7.76 17.83
C LEU A 841 26.45 7.94 16.53
N GLU A 842 26.73 8.98 15.75
CA GLU A 842 25.94 9.33 14.58
C GLU A 842 26.16 8.36 13.41
N SER A 843 25.08 7.81 12.85
CA SER A 843 25.17 6.88 11.72
C SER A 843 24.91 7.57 10.37
N TRP A 844 24.24 8.72 10.38
CA TRP A 844 23.77 9.36 9.15
C TRP A 844 24.85 10.20 8.46
N PRO A 845 25.20 9.93 7.17
CA PRO A 845 26.36 10.54 6.51
C PRO A 845 26.39 12.08 6.49
N ARG A 846 25.24 12.74 6.26
CA ARG A 846 25.17 14.22 6.21
C ARG A 846 25.42 14.87 7.58
N TYR A 847 24.90 14.27 8.65
CA TYR A 847 25.09 14.80 10.00
C TYR A 847 26.55 14.66 10.40
N ARG A 848 27.18 13.53 10.07
CA ARG A 848 28.63 13.35 10.21
C ARG A 848 29.41 14.39 9.41
N TYR A 849 29.03 14.66 8.17
CA TYR A 849 29.67 15.67 7.33
C TYR A 849 29.66 17.07 7.98
N LEU A 850 28.53 17.51 8.54
CA LEU A 850 28.43 18.81 9.22
C LEU A 850 29.17 18.84 10.56
N LEU A 851 29.14 17.74 11.32
CA LEU A 851 29.92 17.60 12.55
C LEU A 851 31.42 17.63 12.26
N GLU A 852 31.88 16.89 11.25
CA GLU A 852 33.27 16.90 10.79
C GLU A 852 33.71 18.30 10.37
N TRP A 853 32.89 19.01 9.60
CA TRP A 853 33.18 20.39 9.20
C TRP A 853 33.26 21.34 10.40
N THR A 854 32.32 21.23 11.35
CA THR A 854 32.31 22.03 12.58
C THR A 854 33.57 21.78 13.41
N ILE A 855 33.90 20.51 13.66
CA ILE A 855 35.09 20.11 14.42
C ILE A 855 36.38 20.58 13.73
N ALA A 856 36.49 20.40 12.41
CA ALA A 856 37.66 20.84 11.65
C ALA A 856 37.87 22.37 11.72
N ARG A 857 36.78 23.16 11.71
CA ARG A 857 36.86 24.62 11.91
C ARG A 857 37.31 25.00 13.32
N ILE A 858 36.87 24.28 14.36
CA ILE A 858 37.34 24.51 15.73
C ILE A 858 38.84 24.22 15.83
N TYR A 859 39.33 23.11 15.26
CA TYR A 859 40.77 22.84 15.21
C TYR A 859 41.55 23.91 14.46
N ARG A 860 41.00 24.40 13.34
CA ARG A 860 41.60 25.50 12.59
C ARG A 860 41.69 26.80 13.40
N GLN A 861 40.67 27.10 14.20
CA GLN A 861 40.60 28.30 15.03
C GLN A 861 41.53 28.26 16.25
N PHE A 862 41.79 27.07 16.80
CA PHE A 862 42.65 26.85 17.96
C PHE A 862 43.81 25.90 17.63
N PRO A 863 44.91 26.41 17.02
CA PRO A 863 46.05 25.60 16.61
C PRO A 863 46.67 24.84 17.79
N GLY A 864 47.10 23.60 17.55
CA GLY A 864 47.72 22.73 18.56
C GLY A 864 46.79 21.70 19.19
N LYS A 865 45.46 21.85 19.06
CA LYS A 865 44.47 20.87 19.56
C LYS A 865 44.22 19.70 18.59
N SER A 866 44.64 19.82 17.33
CA SER A 866 44.47 18.80 16.27
C SER A 866 45.29 17.52 16.50
N SER A 867 46.31 17.55 17.35
CA SER A 867 47.11 16.39 17.79
C SER A 867 46.24 15.23 18.30
N ARG A 868 45.09 15.56 18.92
CA ARG A 868 44.07 14.60 19.39
C ARG A 868 43.59 13.64 18.29
N ILE A 869 43.55 14.07 17.03
CA ILE A 869 43.17 13.22 15.89
C ILE A 869 44.16 12.07 15.74
N ILE A 870 45.46 12.36 15.83
CA ILE A 870 46.52 11.36 15.66
C ILE A 870 46.55 10.41 16.86
N GLU A 871 46.40 10.94 18.08
CA GLU A 871 46.32 10.14 19.31
C GLU A 871 45.16 9.12 19.25
N GLN A 872 43.98 9.56 18.78
CA GLN A 872 42.82 8.68 18.63
C GLN A 872 42.99 7.67 17.48
N LEU A 873 43.63 8.06 16.37
CA LEU A 873 43.95 7.14 15.27
C LEU A 873 44.98 6.07 15.65
N GLN A 874 45.78 6.26 16.70
CA GLN A 874 46.76 5.26 17.15
C GLN A 874 46.13 4.17 18.04
N ASN A 875 44.98 4.43 18.67
CA ASN A 875 44.29 3.49 19.56
C ASN A 875 43.28 2.61 18.77
N LEU A 876 43.78 1.50 18.23
CA LEU A 876 43.09 0.67 17.22
C LEU A 876 41.90 -0.18 17.74
N ASP A 877 41.90 -0.54 19.03
CA ASP A 877 40.99 -1.58 19.56
C ASP A 877 39.67 -1.05 20.15
N GLU A 878 39.57 0.26 20.37
CA GLU A 878 38.44 0.84 21.12
C GLU A 878 37.29 1.38 20.25
N TYR A 879 37.53 1.60 18.94
CA TYR A 879 36.62 2.40 18.12
C TYR A 879 35.95 1.66 16.95
N SER A 880 34.75 2.15 16.59
CA SER A 880 33.98 1.64 15.45
C SER A 880 34.64 1.99 14.11
N PRO A 881 34.49 1.16 13.05
CA PRO A 881 35.07 1.45 11.74
C PRO A 881 34.60 2.78 11.13
N MET A 882 33.36 3.19 11.43
CA MET A 882 32.81 4.48 10.98
C MET A 882 33.47 5.66 11.68
N HIS A 883 33.78 5.53 12.98
CA HIS A 883 34.47 6.58 13.73
C HIS A 883 35.88 6.81 13.18
N ILE A 884 36.63 5.73 12.94
CA ILE A 884 37.98 5.81 12.35
C ILE A 884 37.96 6.49 10.97
N ALA A 885 36.97 6.18 10.12
CA ALA A 885 36.81 6.86 8.84
C ALA A 885 36.62 8.38 8.99
N SER A 886 35.81 8.83 9.95
CA SER A 886 35.64 10.28 10.19
C SER A 886 36.88 10.94 10.78
N LEU A 887 37.67 10.25 11.60
CA LEU A 887 38.97 10.75 12.07
C LEU A 887 39.96 10.93 10.92
N ILE A 888 40.02 9.97 9.98
CA ILE A 888 40.81 10.08 8.75
C ILE A 888 40.40 11.34 7.97
N LYS A 889 39.09 11.54 7.80
CA LYS A 889 38.55 12.70 7.09
C LYS A 889 38.83 14.02 7.83
N LEU A 890 38.71 14.06 9.16
CA LEU A 890 39.11 15.22 9.97
C LEU A 890 40.60 15.54 9.79
N GLY A 891 41.46 14.51 9.79
CA GLY A 891 42.89 14.66 9.50
C GLY A 891 43.13 15.28 8.12
N LEU A 892 42.43 14.81 7.09
CA LEU A 892 42.49 15.38 5.73
C LEU A 892 42.06 16.86 5.71
N LEU A 893 40.94 17.21 6.37
CA LEU A 893 40.40 18.58 6.36
C LEU A 893 41.32 19.60 7.07
N VAL A 894 42.05 19.16 8.09
CA VAL A 894 42.92 20.04 8.90
C VAL A 894 44.37 20.03 8.40
N ALA A 895 44.80 19.02 7.64
CA ALA A 895 46.19 18.88 7.16
C ALA A 895 46.76 20.12 6.44
N SER A 896 45.94 20.85 5.68
CA SER A 896 46.37 22.08 4.99
C SER A 896 46.78 23.21 5.93
N TYR A 897 46.45 23.12 7.21
CA TYR A 897 46.71 24.16 8.21
C TYR A 897 47.72 23.74 9.27
N GLU A 898 48.18 22.49 9.22
CA GLU A 898 49.07 21.90 10.23
C GLU A 898 50.53 21.86 9.79
N SER A 899 51.40 21.50 10.74
CA SER A 899 52.83 21.33 10.53
C SER A 899 53.19 20.11 9.67
N GLU A 900 54.41 20.11 9.11
CA GLU A 900 54.96 18.94 8.41
C GLU A 900 55.00 17.71 9.30
N ALA A 901 55.31 17.87 10.60
CA ALA A 901 55.38 16.78 11.57
C ALA A 901 54.02 16.08 11.76
N PHE A 902 52.93 16.85 11.90
CA PHE A 902 51.57 16.31 11.98
C PHE A 902 51.21 15.53 10.71
N THR A 903 51.47 16.10 9.54
CA THR A 903 51.13 15.47 8.26
C THR A 903 51.93 14.20 8.01
N ALA A 904 53.22 14.18 8.39
CA ALA A 904 54.04 12.98 8.32
C ALA A 904 53.47 11.85 9.18
N GLN A 905 53.04 12.15 10.41
CA GLN A 905 52.37 11.17 11.27
C GLN A 905 51.04 10.68 10.69
N LEU A 906 50.21 11.59 10.17
CA LEU A 906 48.95 11.24 9.51
C LEU A 906 49.18 10.31 8.32
N MET A 907 50.14 10.63 7.45
CA MET A 907 50.47 9.83 6.26
C MET A 907 50.93 8.42 6.62
N MET A 908 51.69 8.26 7.71
CA MET A 908 52.07 6.94 8.22
C MET A 908 50.86 6.13 8.68
N GLN A 909 49.88 6.76 9.34
CA GLN A 909 48.62 6.11 9.71
C GLN A 909 47.79 5.74 8.46
N LEU A 910 47.66 6.66 7.49
CA LEU A 910 46.94 6.39 6.24
C LEU A 910 47.55 5.21 5.48
N ASN A 911 48.89 5.12 5.42
CA ASN A 911 49.58 3.99 4.78
C ASN A 911 49.18 2.65 5.42
N ALA A 912 49.10 2.58 6.75
CA ALA A 912 48.64 1.40 7.46
C ALA A 912 47.15 1.12 7.19
N TYR A 913 46.30 2.15 7.22
CA TYR A 913 44.87 2.03 7.01
C TYR A 913 44.47 1.68 5.57
N SER A 914 45.29 2.02 4.58
CA SER A 914 45.17 1.57 3.19
C SER A 914 45.25 0.06 3.02
N ALA A 915 45.81 -0.67 4.01
CA ALA A 915 45.85 -2.13 4.04
C ALA A 915 44.82 -2.76 5.00
N SER A 916 43.93 -1.98 5.63
CA SER A 916 42.96 -2.47 6.61
C SER A 916 42.03 -3.54 6.01
N PRO A 917 41.70 -4.64 6.72
CA PRO A 917 40.70 -5.61 6.26
C PRO A 917 39.30 -5.00 6.20
N LYS A 918 39.02 -3.99 7.04
CA LYS A 918 37.74 -3.29 7.10
C LYS A 918 37.57 -2.37 5.88
N VAL A 919 36.62 -2.71 5.01
CA VAL A 919 36.36 -2.02 3.73
C VAL A 919 36.22 -0.51 3.91
N GLN A 920 35.40 -0.04 4.85
CA GLN A 920 35.15 1.40 5.05
C GLN A 920 36.42 2.20 5.38
N ILE A 921 37.25 1.70 6.29
CA ILE A 921 38.51 2.34 6.70
C ILE A 921 39.48 2.39 5.51
N ARG A 922 39.61 1.27 4.80
CA ARG A 922 40.49 1.16 3.63
C ARG A 922 40.09 2.10 2.50
N HIS A 923 38.79 2.21 2.23
CA HIS A 923 38.27 3.12 1.21
C HIS A 923 38.52 4.58 1.55
N GLU A 924 38.26 4.99 2.80
CA GLU A 924 38.49 6.36 3.25
C GLU A 924 39.97 6.73 3.24
N ALA A 925 40.84 5.83 3.73
CA ALA A 925 42.29 6.01 3.69
C ALA A 925 42.80 6.16 2.26
N ASN A 926 42.36 5.30 1.34
CA ASN A 926 42.76 5.38 -0.07
C ASN A 926 42.24 6.65 -0.77
N PHE A 927 41.13 7.21 -0.33
CA PHE A 927 40.65 8.50 -0.85
C PHE A 927 41.47 9.67 -0.30
N ALA A 928 41.73 9.70 1.02
CA ALA A 928 42.46 10.78 1.67
C ALA A 928 43.95 10.79 1.30
N PHE A 929 44.58 9.62 1.11
CA PHE A 929 46.02 9.48 0.94
C PHE A 929 46.58 10.32 -0.23
N PRO A 930 46.06 10.21 -1.48
CA PRO A 930 46.57 11.01 -2.59
C PRO A 930 46.34 12.51 -2.40
N LEU A 931 45.24 12.90 -1.75
CA LEU A 931 44.92 14.30 -1.49
C LEU A 931 45.90 14.95 -0.49
N VAL A 932 46.25 14.24 0.58
CA VAL A 932 47.26 14.69 1.55
C VAL A 932 48.66 14.66 0.92
N PHE A 933 48.97 13.68 0.06
CA PHE A 933 50.24 13.62 -0.65
C PHE A 933 50.41 14.77 -1.65
N ASP A 934 49.34 15.14 -2.38
CA ASP A 934 49.32 16.31 -3.27
C ASP A 934 49.52 17.62 -2.49
N LEU A 935 48.92 17.73 -1.30
CA LEU A 935 49.13 18.86 -0.39
C LEU A 935 50.59 18.96 0.05
N ALA A 936 51.20 17.84 0.47
CA ALA A 936 52.59 17.78 0.89
C ALA A 936 53.55 18.18 -0.25
N SER A 937 53.24 17.72 -1.47
CA SER A 937 53.97 18.09 -2.69
C SER A 937 53.88 19.59 -2.98
N LYS A 938 52.69 20.19 -2.87
CA LYS A 938 52.48 21.63 -3.05
C LYS A 938 53.20 22.48 -2.00
N LYS A 939 53.29 22.00 -0.77
CA LYS A 939 53.98 22.69 0.35
C LYS A 939 55.48 22.41 0.44
N GLY A 940 56.01 21.47 -0.34
CA GLY A 940 57.43 21.11 -0.32
C GLY A 940 57.88 20.33 0.91
N TRP A 941 56.98 19.54 1.52
CA TRP A 941 57.25 18.74 2.72
C TRP A 941 58.05 17.48 2.40
N LYS A 942 59.38 17.58 2.52
CA LYS A 942 60.33 16.53 2.11
C LYS A 942 60.13 15.23 2.87
N THR A 943 59.79 15.28 4.15
CA THR A 943 59.62 14.09 4.99
C THR A 943 58.52 13.15 4.46
N VAL A 944 57.55 13.70 3.73
CA VAL A 944 56.44 12.94 3.12
C VAL A 944 56.76 12.57 1.67
N VAL A 945 57.19 13.54 0.85
CA VAL A 945 57.35 13.38 -0.60
C VAL A 945 58.57 12.52 -0.97
N GLU A 946 59.66 12.60 -0.19
CA GLU A 946 60.87 11.81 -0.43
C GLU A 946 60.82 10.41 0.22
N ASN A 947 59.73 10.08 0.95
CA ASN A 947 59.58 8.77 1.57
C ASN A 947 59.19 7.70 0.52
N PRO A 948 60.04 6.68 0.28
CA PRO A 948 59.83 5.72 -0.79
C PRO A 948 58.57 4.85 -0.57
N ALA A 949 58.20 4.56 0.68
CA ALA A 949 57.01 3.77 0.98
C ALA A 949 55.72 4.55 0.65
N LEU A 950 55.68 5.84 0.98
CA LEU A 950 54.52 6.69 0.72
C LEU A 950 54.36 6.97 -0.79
N LEU A 951 55.47 7.20 -1.50
CA LEU A 951 55.49 7.38 -2.96
C LEU A 951 54.98 6.14 -3.70
N ALA A 952 55.40 4.94 -3.27
CA ALA A 952 54.93 3.69 -3.85
C ALA A 952 53.41 3.49 -3.64
N MET A 953 52.92 3.84 -2.45
CA MET A 953 51.49 3.75 -2.12
C MET A 953 50.64 4.75 -2.92
N ASP A 954 51.06 6.02 -3.03
CA ASP A 954 50.37 7.04 -3.85
C ASP A 954 50.27 6.57 -5.32
N THR A 955 51.37 6.07 -5.88
CA THR A 955 51.43 5.55 -7.25
C THR A 955 50.48 4.36 -7.44
N PHE A 956 50.38 3.48 -6.44
CA PHE A 956 49.47 2.34 -6.47
C PHE A 956 48.00 2.78 -6.45
N ILE A 957 47.62 3.65 -5.51
CA ILE A 957 46.23 4.08 -5.33
C ILE A 957 45.72 4.83 -6.57
N ARG A 958 46.52 5.72 -7.16
CA ARG A 958 46.10 6.49 -8.36
C ARG A 958 45.89 5.63 -9.61
N ARG A 959 46.43 4.41 -9.65
CA ARG A 959 46.19 3.45 -10.74
C ARG A 959 44.87 2.70 -10.60
N LEU A 960 44.19 2.80 -9.45
CA LEU A 960 42.91 2.13 -9.24
C LEU A 960 41.79 2.90 -9.95
N ASP A 961 40.97 2.20 -10.74
CA ASP A 961 39.82 2.77 -11.47
C ASP A 961 38.85 3.55 -10.56
N LYS A 962 38.77 3.14 -9.28
CA LYS A 962 37.92 3.77 -8.26
C LYS A 962 38.38 5.17 -7.85
N PHE A 963 39.64 5.53 -8.02
CA PHE A 963 40.14 6.87 -7.70
C PHE A 963 39.76 7.89 -8.79
N SER A 964 39.72 7.46 -10.06
CA SER A 964 39.35 8.31 -11.21
C SER A 964 37.84 8.55 -11.39
N ALA A 965 37.00 7.88 -10.60
CA ALA A 965 35.55 8.00 -10.72
C ALA A 965 35.03 9.26 -9.99
N SER A 966 34.01 9.92 -10.58
CA SER A 966 33.40 11.13 -10.02
C SER A 966 32.85 10.90 -8.61
N PRO A 967 32.91 11.87 -7.68
CA PRO A 967 32.33 11.71 -6.34
C PRO A 967 30.85 11.36 -6.42
N TRP A 968 30.46 10.19 -5.90
CA TRP A 968 29.06 9.73 -5.89
C TRP A 968 28.47 9.61 -4.47
N THR A 969 29.26 9.86 -3.43
CA THR A 969 28.83 9.83 -2.01
C THR A 969 29.17 11.12 -1.28
N ILE A 970 28.40 11.44 -0.22
CA ILE A 970 28.68 12.59 0.66
C ILE A 970 30.07 12.46 1.31
N ARG A 971 30.56 11.23 1.50
CA ARG A 971 31.88 10.98 2.11
C ARG A 971 33.04 11.37 1.20
N THR A 972 32.89 11.15 -0.10
CA THR A 972 33.88 11.51 -1.13
C THR A 972 33.80 12.97 -1.59
N LEU A 973 32.86 13.76 -1.05
CA LEU A 973 32.80 15.19 -1.33
C LEU A 973 33.99 15.90 -0.73
N LYS A 974 34.67 16.69 -1.57
CA LYS A 974 35.72 17.59 -1.12
C LYS A 974 35.08 18.80 -0.46
N VAL A 975 35.54 19.12 0.75
CA VAL A 975 35.14 20.32 1.51
C VAL A 975 36.38 21.15 1.76
N ASP A 976 36.33 22.42 1.42
CA ASP A 976 37.29 23.41 1.88
C ASP A 976 36.70 24.14 3.09
N ILE A 977 37.27 23.89 4.26
CA ILE A 977 36.71 24.37 5.53
C ILE A 977 36.65 25.90 5.65
N GLU A 978 37.38 26.64 4.81
CA GLU A 978 37.35 28.11 4.74
C GLU A 978 36.62 28.61 3.49
N ALA A 979 36.97 28.11 2.29
CA ALA A 979 36.37 28.63 1.05
C ALA A 979 34.87 28.30 0.95
N ASP A 980 34.45 27.13 1.45
CA ASP A 980 33.04 26.74 1.46
C ASP A 980 32.29 27.32 2.67
N PHE A 981 32.96 27.97 3.63
CA PHE A 981 32.30 28.58 4.80
C PHE A 981 31.69 29.93 4.47
N THR A 982 30.65 29.87 3.64
CA THR A 982 29.82 30.98 3.21
C THR A 982 28.36 30.57 3.39
N MET A 983 27.44 31.54 3.39
CA MET A 983 26.00 31.22 3.48
C MET A 983 25.56 30.30 2.34
N VAL A 984 26.07 30.51 1.12
CA VAL A 984 25.83 29.61 -0.02
C VAL A 984 26.41 28.22 0.23
N GLY A 985 27.66 28.09 0.69
CA GLY A 985 28.27 26.78 0.91
C GLY A 985 27.59 25.98 2.03
N ILE A 986 27.07 26.65 3.05
CA ILE A 986 26.36 26.02 4.18
C ILE A 986 24.92 25.66 3.82
N PHE A 987 24.17 26.53 3.14
CA PHE A 987 22.72 26.31 2.91
C PHE A 987 22.36 25.84 1.50
N GLN A 988 23.30 25.92 0.55
CA GLN A 988 23.15 25.46 -0.85
C GLN A 988 24.36 24.62 -1.30
N GLY A 989 25.08 23.99 -0.36
CA GLY A 989 26.21 23.12 -0.67
C GLY A 989 25.80 21.81 -1.35
N GLN A 990 26.70 21.25 -2.17
CA GLN A 990 26.45 19.99 -2.91
C GLN A 990 26.08 18.80 -2.01
N TYR A 991 26.45 18.84 -0.72
CA TYR A 991 26.13 17.79 0.23
C TYR A 991 24.62 17.64 0.51
N LEU A 992 23.79 18.64 0.15
CA LEU A 992 22.34 18.58 0.28
C LEU A 992 21.66 17.77 -0.84
N SER A 993 22.33 17.58 -1.98
CA SER A 993 21.76 16.94 -3.18
C SER A 993 22.16 15.47 -3.36
N ILE A 994 23.21 15.01 -2.69
CA ILE A 994 23.78 13.66 -2.84
C ILE A 994 23.15 12.67 -1.83
N GLU A 995 22.97 11.40 -2.22
CA GLU A 995 22.38 10.27 -1.46
C GLU A 995 20.91 10.42 -1.02
N SER A 996 20.54 11.56 -0.47
CA SER A 996 19.18 11.88 -0.04
C SER A 996 19.00 13.39 -0.23
N PRO A 997 18.16 13.86 -1.16
CA PRO A 997 17.89 15.27 -1.32
C PRO A 997 17.15 15.82 -0.08
N GLU A 998 17.55 16.98 0.41
CA GLU A 998 16.76 17.79 1.36
C GLU A 998 16.35 19.09 0.69
N ASP A 999 15.21 19.65 1.12
CA ASP A 999 14.70 20.86 0.53
C ASP A 999 15.61 22.06 0.85
N GLU A 1000 15.89 22.87 -0.17
CA GLU A 1000 16.66 24.11 -0.01
C GLU A 1000 15.82 25.14 0.77
N LEU A 1001 16.12 25.27 2.07
CA LEU A 1001 15.42 26.20 2.97
C LEU A 1001 15.60 27.67 2.56
N VAL A 1002 16.82 28.05 2.16
CA VAL A 1002 17.18 29.39 1.71
C VAL A 1002 18.09 29.35 0.50
N ALA A 1003 17.96 30.35 -0.37
CA ALA A 1003 18.75 30.52 -1.57
C ALA A 1003 19.53 31.85 -1.55
N TYR A 1004 20.62 31.93 -2.33
CA TYR A 1004 21.40 33.16 -2.54
C TYR A 1004 20.50 34.38 -2.82
N LYS A 1005 19.50 34.20 -3.69
CA LYS A 1005 18.56 35.26 -4.09
C LYS A 1005 17.73 35.80 -2.92
N ASP A 1006 17.44 34.98 -1.91
CA ASP A 1006 16.62 35.43 -0.78
C ASP A 1006 17.40 36.42 0.09
N PHE A 1007 18.69 36.18 0.27
CA PHE A 1007 19.58 37.11 0.97
C PHE A 1007 19.82 38.39 0.16
N GLU A 1008 19.93 38.28 -1.16
CA GLU A 1008 20.03 39.44 -2.07
C GLU A 1008 18.77 40.32 -2.00
N GLU A 1009 17.57 39.70 -2.04
CA GLU A 1009 16.30 40.40 -1.90
C GLU A 1009 16.18 41.07 -0.52
N LEU A 1010 16.58 40.38 0.56
CA LEU A 1010 16.58 40.95 1.90
C LEU A 1010 17.54 42.14 2.05
N GLU A 1011 18.76 42.05 1.50
CA GLU A 1011 19.73 43.14 1.54
C GLU A 1011 19.28 44.33 0.66
N SER A 1012 18.61 44.08 -0.47
CA SER A 1012 17.98 45.12 -1.28
C SER A 1012 16.83 45.82 -0.54
N ASP A 1013 15.98 45.07 0.16
CA ASP A 1013 14.90 45.62 1.00
C ASP A 1013 15.47 46.55 2.08
N ASP A 1014 16.55 46.15 2.76
CA ASP A 1014 17.17 46.95 3.81
C ASP A 1014 17.78 48.25 3.27
N GLN A 1015 18.39 48.21 2.08
CA GLN A 1015 18.93 49.39 1.41
C GLN A 1015 17.81 50.39 1.06
N ALA A 1016 16.67 49.90 0.58
CA ALA A 1016 15.50 50.73 0.28
C ALA A 1016 14.87 51.34 1.55
N MET A 1017 14.91 50.61 2.68
CA MET A 1017 14.35 51.06 3.96
C MET A 1017 15.36 51.78 4.87
N HIS A 1018 16.60 52.01 4.42
CA HIS A 1018 17.68 52.62 5.21
C HIS A 1018 17.92 51.97 6.59
N ILE A 1019 17.85 50.63 6.67
CA ILE A 1019 18.05 49.89 7.92
C ILE A 1019 19.56 49.76 8.21
N ALA A 1020 20.03 50.32 9.33
CA ALA A 1020 21.41 50.16 9.79
C ALA A 1020 21.64 48.74 10.31
N SER A 1021 22.35 47.91 9.53
CA SER A 1021 22.60 46.50 9.86
C SER A 1021 24.01 46.29 10.44
N PRO A 1022 24.20 45.42 11.46
CA PRO A 1022 25.52 45.03 11.95
C PRO A 1022 26.38 44.39 10.85
N PRO A 1023 27.73 44.43 10.95
CA PRO A 1023 28.61 43.81 9.97
C PRO A 1023 28.37 42.30 9.91
N ALA A 1024 28.38 41.74 8.70
CA ALA A 1024 28.23 40.30 8.51
C ALA A 1024 29.47 39.56 9.00
N ILE A 1025 29.28 38.61 9.92
CA ILE A 1025 30.34 37.74 10.43
C ILE A 1025 30.75 36.75 9.34
N ILE A 1026 29.78 36.29 8.55
CA ILE A 1026 29.97 35.28 7.50
C ILE A 1026 29.55 35.88 6.16
N GLN A 1027 30.39 35.68 5.15
CA GLN A 1027 30.15 36.17 3.80
C GLN A 1027 29.00 35.42 3.12
N LEU A 1028 28.26 36.09 2.25
CA LEU A 1028 27.17 35.46 1.50
C LEU A 1028 27.71 34.34 0.59
N GLY A 1029 28.88 34.57 -0.02
CA GLY A 1029 29.52 33.66 -0.98
C GLY A 1029 29.20 34.03 -2.42
N THR A 1030 29.65 33.19 -3.36
CA THR A 1030 29.36 33.38 -4.79
C THR A 1030 28.04 32.72 -5.16
N ALA A 1031 27.24 33.37 -6.01
CA ALA A 1031 26.03 32.75 -6.56
C ALA A 1031 26.38 31.38 -7.15
N PRO A 1032 25.63 30.31 -6.82
CA PRO A 1032 25.88 29.01 -7.40
C PRO A 1032 25.75 29.15 -8.92
N GLY A 1033 26.83 28.83 -9.64
CA GLY A 1033 26.76 28.74 -11.11
C GLY A 1033 25.61 27.79 -11.44
N ARG A 1034 24.80 28.12 -12.47
CA ARG A 1034 23.79 27.21 -13.02
C ARG A 1034 24.48 25.94 -13.52
N GLN A 1035 24.90 25.07 -12.62
CA GLN A 1035 24.99 23.66 -12.91
C GLN A 1035 23.53 23.31 -13.11
N ASN A 1036 23.16 23.12 -14.39
CA ASN A 1036 22.09 22.22 -14.73
C ASN A 1036 22.26 21.08 -13.74
N THR A 1037 21.30 20.95 -12.81
CA THR A 1037 21.14 19.74 -12.04
C THR A 1037 21.46 18.67 -13.05
N SER A 1038 22.55 17.92 -12.86
CA SER A 1038 22.72 16.70 -13.62
C SER A 1038 21.35 16.09 -13.53
N ASP A 1039 20.67 15.96 -14.67
CA ASP A 1039 19.44 15.23 -14.73
C ASP A 1039 19.75 14.05 -13.82
N LYS A 1040 19.00 13.92 -12.72
CA LYS A 1040 18.87 12.58 -12.16
C LYS A 1040 18.71 11.76 -13.43
N PRO A 1041 19.53 10.73 -13.69
CA PRO A 1041 18.99 9.71 -14.54
C PRO A 1041 17.65 9.50 -13.87
N ALA A 1042 16.57 9.84 -14.58
CA ALA A 1042 15.31 9.28 -14.24
C ALA A 1042 15.69 7.84 -13.91
N THR A 1043 15.10 7.27 -12.89
CA THR A 1043 14.68 5.90 -13.10
C THR A 1043 13.86 5.92 -14.39
N ALA A 1044 14.56 5.96 -15.54
CA ALA A 1044 14.18 5.36 -16.76
C ALA A 1044 13.78 4.00 -16.23
N ALA A 1045 12.48 3.74 -16.32
CA ALA A 1045 12.03 2.38 -16.53
C ALA A 1045 13.10 1.76 -17.45
N PRO A 1046 13.76 0.67 -17.02
CA PRO A 1046 14.95 0.15 -17.69
C PRO A 1046 14.67 0.23 -19.18
N SER A 1047 15.43 1.08 -19.88
CA SER A 1047 15.20 1.38 -21.27
C SER A 1047 15.11 0.03 -21.95
N ALA A 1048 13.90 -0.32 -22.40
CA ALA A 1048 13.71 -1.53 -23.16
C ALA A 1048 14.62 -1.37 -24.35
N VAL A 1049 15.78 -2.04 -24.29
CA VAL A 1049 16.63 -2.21 -25.44
C VAL A 1049 15.69 -2.79 -26.48
N SER A 1050 15.47 -2.02 -27.54
CA SER A 1050 14.78 -2.46 -28.72
C SER A 1050 15.61 -3.59 -29.33
N ASN A 1051 15.43 -4.79 -28.78
CA ASN A 1051 15.63 -6.02 -29.52
C ASN A 1051 14.42 -6.13 -30.46
N GLU A 1052 14.43 -5.29 -31.50
CA GLU A 1052 13.82 -5.70 -32.76
C GLU A 1052 14.56 -6.96 -33.19
N ASP A 1053 13.81 -8.02 -33.51
CA ASP A 1053 14.26 -9.37 -33.83
C ASP A 1053 14.49 -10.34 -32.66
N ALA A 1054 13.43 -10.59 -31.89
CA ALA A 1054 13.18 -11.92 -31.34
C ALA A 1054 11.67 -12.19 -31.22
N SER A 1055 11.13 -13.04 -32.09
CA SER A 1055 9.78 -13.59 -32.05
C SER A 1055 9.59 -14.59 -30.89
N GLY A 1056 10.05 -14.23 -29.68
CA GLY A 1056 9.94 -15.04 -28.49
C GLY A 1056 8.73 -14.63 -27.67
N GLN A 1057 7.71 -15.49 -27.60
CA GLN A 1057 6.65 -15.47 -26.62
C GLN A 1057 7.25 -15.23 -25.21
N ILE A 1058 6.96 -14.08 -24.58
CA ILE A 1058 7.30 -13.86 -23.18
C ILE A 1058 6.40 -14.80 -22.38
N THR A 1059 6.94 -15.93 -21.94
CA THR A 1059 6.26 -16.85 -21.04
C THR A 1059 6.09 -16.16 -19.68
N LEU A 1060 4.91 -15.64 -19.41
CA LEU A 1060 4.50 -15.22 -18.07
C LEU A 1060 4.55 -16.46 -17.16
N GLN A 1061 5.63 -16.62 -16.40
CA GLN A 1061 5.73 -17.70 -15.42
C GLN A 1061 4.88 -17.35 -14.19
N THR A 1062 3.58 -17.61 -14.27
CA THR A 1062 2.72 -17.67 -13.09
C THR A 1062 3.07 -18.97 -12.35
N LYS A 1063 3.39 -18.89 -11.05
CA LYS A 1063 3.44 -20.09 -10.21
C LYS A 1063 2.01 -20.64 -10.14
N ALA A 1064 1.73 -21.65 -10.97
CA ALA A 1064 0.45 -22.33 -11.18
C ALA A 1064 -0.68 -21.43 -11.74
N GLY A 1065 -1.01 -21.62 -13.03
CA GLY A 1065 -2.34 -21.22 -13.53
C GLY A 1065 -3.44 -22.01 -12.81
N ILE A 1066 -4.69 -21.53 -12.84
CA ILE A 1066 -5.82 -22.29 -12.29
C ILE A 1066 -5.91 -23.63 -13.03
N ASP A 1067 -5.52 -24.72 -12.37
CA ASP A 1067 -5.84 -26.06 -12.83
C ASP A 1067 -7.35 -26.25 -12.72
N LEU A 1068 -8.01 -26.34 -13.88
CA LEU A 1068 -9.45 -26.48 -13.96
C LEU A 1068 -9.92 -27.80 -13.34
N ASP A 1069 -9.06 -28.83 -13.26
CA ASP A 1069 -9.41 -30.08 -12.60
C ASP A 1069 -9.56 -29.92 -11.09
N ASN A 1070 -8.81 -29.00 -10.46
CA ASN A 1070 -8.95 -28.67 -9.04
C ASN A 1070 -10.26 -27.91 -8.70
N LEU A 1071 -11.00 -27.41 -9.70
CA LEU A 1071 -12.32 -26.79 -9.49
C LEU A 1071 -13.45 -27.82 -9.42
N HIS A 1072 -13.18 -29.09 -9.73
CA HIS A 1072 -14.17 -30.15 -9.54
C HIS A 1072 -14.11 -30.71 -8.12
N PRO A 1073 -15.27 -30.96 -7.47
CA PRO A 1073 -15.29 -31.59 -6.16
C PRO A 1073 -14.81 -33.05 -6.24
N ALA A 1074 -14.23 -33.53 -5.15
CA ALA A 1074 -13.87 -34.94 -4.99
C ALA A 1074 -15.12 -35.84 -5.02
N SER A 1075 -14.98 -37.05 -5.57
CA SER A 1075 -16.07 -38.03 -5.65
C SER A 1075 -16.17 -38.90 -4.39
N GLY A 1076 -17.38 -39.18 -3.93
CA GLY A 1076 -17.64 -40.12 -2.83
C GLY A 1076 -18.06 -39.47 -1.49
N PRO A 1077 -18.36 -40.28 -0.45
CA PRO A 1077 -18.81 -39.80 0.85
C PRO A 1077 -17.68 -39.16 1.70
N PRO A 1078 -18.00 -38.26 2.66
CA PRO A 1078 -17.00 -37.55 3.46
C PRO A 1078 -16.03 -38.45 4.24
N SER A 1079 -16.50 -39.62 4.69
CA SER A 1079 -15.68 -40.61 5.41
C SER A 1079 -14.58 -41.24 4.55
N MET A 1080 -14.78 -41.36 3.23
CA MET A 1080 -13.75 -41.80 2.29
C MET A 1080 -12.81 -40.66 1.86
N GLN A 1081 -13.26 -39.40 1.96
CA GLN A 1081 -12.46 -38.21 1.64
C GLN A 1081 -11.43 -37.84 2.73
N ASN A 1082 -11.62 -38.31 3.97
CA ASN A 1082 -10.75 -37.98 5.12
C ASN A 1082 -9.56 -38.93 5.36
N ARG A 1083 -9.32 -39.94 4.50
CA ARG A 1083 -8.09 -40.74 4.58
C ARG A 1083 -6.92 -39.95 3.97
N ARG A 1084 -6.04 -39.44 4.83
CA ARG A 1084 -4.77 -38.81 4.43
C ARG A 1084 -3.87 -39.89 3.79
N PRO A 1085 -3.20 -39.59 2.66
CA PRO A 1085 -2.45 -40.59 1.89
C PRO A 1085 -1.13 -41.01 2.57
N ALA A 1086 -0.54 -40.19 3.45
CA ALA A 1086 0.78 -40.44 4.03
C ALA A 1086 0.72 -40.89 5.50
N SER A 1087 1.34 -42.04 5.83
CA SER A 1087 1.50 -42.54 7.20
C SER A 1087 2.70 -41.90 7.92
N VAL A 1088 2.83 -40.57 7.81
CA VAL A 1088 3.92 -39.79 8.39
C VAL A 1088 3.38 -38.78 9.39
N MET A 1089 4.00 -38.72 10.56
CA MET A 1089 3.80 -37.66 11.54
C MET A 1089 5.03 -36.76 11.58
N LEU A 1090 4.83 -35.43 11.55
CA LEU A 1090 5.91 -34.47 11.71
C LEU A 1090 5.89 -33.88 13.12
N VAL A 1091 7.00 -34.02 13.85
CA VAL A 1091 7.22 -33.47 15.19
C VAL A 1091 8.08 -32.22 15.08
N ALA A 1092 7.44 -31.06 15.21
CA ALA A 1092 8.03 -29.72 15.16
C ALA A 1092 7.95 -29.01 16.53
N SER A 1093 7.76 -29.77 17.61
CA SER A 1093 7.64 -29.24 18.97
C SER A 1093 8.87 -28.49 19.47
N LEU A 1094 10.05 -28.76 18.91
CA LEU A 1094 11.30 -28.07 19.28
C LEU A 1094 11.50 -26.72 18.58
N ILE A 1095 10.57 -26.32 17.69
CA ILE A 1095 10.68 -25.13 16.85
C ILE A 1095 9.85 -23.99 17.44
N ASP A 1096 10.47 -22.81 17.60
CA ASP A 1096 9.79 -21.66 18.19
C ASP A 1096 9.26 -20.65 17.16
N ASN A 1097 9.96 -20.46 16.04
CA ASN A 1097 9.62 -19.41 15.07
C ASN A 1097 8.26 -19.69 14.36
N PRO A 1098 7.25 -18.82 14.52
CA PRO A 1098 5.94 -18.99 13.89
C PRO A 1098 5.97 -19.04 12.35
N THR A 1099 6.97 -18.40 11.72
CA THR A 1099 7.17 -18.41 10.27
C THR A 1099 7.57 -19.80 9.77
N ASN A 1100 8.49 -20.46 10.48
CA ASN A 1100 8.93 -21.82 10.14
C ASN A 1100 7.78 -22.82 10.35
N LEU A 1101 7.05 -22.69 11.46
CA LEU A 1101 5.89 -23.54 11.76
C LEU A 1101 4.76 -23.38 10.73
N GLY A 1102 4.50 -22.15 10.27
CA GLY A 1102 3.51 -21.92 9.21
C GLY A 1102 3.94 -22.51 7.87
N GLY A 1103 5.24 -22.39 7.52
CA GLY A 1103 5.83 -23.06 6.36
C GLY A 1103 5.72 -24.60 6.44
N LEU A 1104 6.05 -25.19 7.58
CA LEU A 1104 5.95 -26.64 7.82
C LEU A 1104 4.50 -27.13 7.80
N SER A 1105 3.54 -26.35 8.31
CA SER A 1105 2.11 -26.64 8.18
C SER A 1105 1.69 -26.74 6.71
N ARG A 1106 2.14 -25.80 5.87
CA ARG A 1106 1.84 -25.81 4.43
C ARG A 1106 2.44 -27.02 3.73
N ILE A 1107 3.70 -27.34 4.02
CA ILE A 1107 4.41 -28.49 3.45
C ILE A 1107 3.72 -29.80 3.86
N SER A 1108 3.41 -29.95 5.14
CA SER A 1108 2.77 -31.14 5.70
C SER A 1108 1.37 -31.38 5.11
N GLU A 1109 0.62 -30.31 4.88
CA GLU A 1109 -0.67 -30.38 4.21
C GLU A 1109 -0.52 -30.81 2.73
N SER A 1110 0.46 -30.23 2.03
CA SER A 1110 0.72 -30.50 0.61
C SER A 1110 1.11 -31.97 0.34
N PHE A 1111 1.86 -32.60 1.25
CA PHE A 1111 2.23 -34.02 1.16
C PHE A 1111 1.23 -34.96 1.85
N GLY A 1112 0.12 -34.44 2.37
CA GLY A 1112 -0.96 -35.25 2.92
C GLY A 1112 -0.59 -36.02 4.19
N LEU A 1113 0.20 -35.42 5.08
CA LEU A 1113 0.61 -36.03 6.36
C LEU A 1113 -0.58 -36.33 7.28
N GLU A 1114 -0.36 -37.28 8.20
CA GLU A 1114 -1.34 -37.66 9.22
C GLU A 1114 -1.54 -36.56 10.25
N ALA A 1115 -0.43 -35.98 10.76
CA ALA A 1115 -0.48 -34.91 11.75
C ALA A 1115 0.83 -34.11 11.80
N LEU A 1116 0.72 -32.85 12.25
CA LEU A 1116 1.82 -31.98 12.65
C LEU A 1116 1.73 -31.71 14.15
N TYR A 1117 2.79 -32.00 14.90
CA TYR A 1117 2.87 -31.73 16.33
C TYR A 1117 3.73 -30.48 16.59
N ILE A 1118 3.21 -29.55 17.40
CA ILE A 1118 3.90 -28.32 17.80
C ILE A 1118 3.78 -28.11 19.30
N ASP A 1119 4.67 -27.31 19.89
CA ASP A 1119 4.69 -27.08 21.35
C ASP A 1119 3.47 -26.29 21.87
N ASP A 1120 2.97 -25.29 21.14
CA ASP A 1120 1.81 -24.51 21.58
C ASP A 1120 0.88 -24.17 20.41
N LEU A 1121 -0.40 -24.57 20.50
CA LEU A 1121 -1.41 -24.28 19.49
C LEU A 1121 -1.71 -22.78 19.32
N LYS A 1122 -1.39 -21.93 20.30
CA LYS A 1122 -1.50 -20.47 20.17
C LYS A 1122 -0.64 -19.93 19.03
N LYS A 1123 0.46 -20.60 18.67
CA LYS A 1123 1.34 -20.20 17.55
C LYS A 1123 0.59 -20.23 16.20
N VAL A 1124 -0.44 -21.05 16.05
CA VAL A 1124 -1.30 -21.11 14.84
C VAL A 1124 -2.11 -19.82 14.64
N ALA A 1125 -2.45 -19.12 15.73
CA ALA A 1125 -3.19 -17.87 15.64
C ALA A 1125 -2.31 -16.67 15.22
N HIS A 1126 -0.99 -16.80 15.31
CA HIS A 1126 0.00 -15.73 15.08
C HIS A 1126 -0.03 -15.23 13.62
N LYS A 1127 0.24 -13.93 13.42
CA LYS A 1127 0.20 -13.28 12.10
C LYS A 1127 1.21 -13.91 11.12
N ASP A 1128 2.42 -14.17 11.60
CA ASP A 1128 3.53 -14.69 10.76
C ASP A 1128 3.34 -16.17 10.40
N PHE A 1129 2.70 -16.94 11.28
CA PHE A 1129 2.25 -18.30 10.96
C PHE A 1129 1.22 -18.26 9.81
N LYS A 1130 0.17 -17.42 9.95
CA LYS A 1130 -0.88 -17.30 8.93
C LYS A 1130 -0.37 -16.77 7.59
N ALA A 1131 0.66 -15.91 7.62
CA ALA A 1131 1.29 -15.40 6.42
C ALA A 1131 1.98 -16.49 5.59
N THR A 1132 2.47 -17.55 6.24
CA THR A 1132 3.22 -18.65 5.60
C THR A 1132 2.41 -19.93 5.40
N SER A 1133 1.46 -20.22 6.29
CA SER A 1133 0.58 -21.41 6.21
C SER A 1133 -0.45 -21.32 5.08
N VAL A 1134 -0.87 -20.11 4.72
CA VAL A 1134 -1.87 -19.87 3.64
C VAL A 1134 -3.13 -20.73 3.85
N ARG A 1135 -3.58 -20.86 5.10
CA ARG A 1135 -4.76 -21.63 5.56
C ARG A 1135 -4.59 -23.15 5.65
N SER A 1136 -3.38 -23.71 5.46
CA SER A 1136 -3.14 -25.15 5.61
C SER A 1136 -3.56 -25.69 6.99
N GLU A 1137 -3.54 -24.86 8.04
CA GLU A 1137 -3.98 -25.22 9.40
C GLU A 1137 -5.46 -25.61 9.51
N LYS A 1138 -6.29 -25.26 8.50
CA LYS A 1138 -7.69 -25.66 8.45
C LYS A 1138 -7.88 -27.06 7.85
N HIS A 1139 -6.85 -27.54 7.17
CA HIS A 1139 -6.90 -28.77 6.39
C HIS A 1139 -6.00 -29.84 7.02
N LEU A 1140 -4.93 -29.47 7.73
CA LEU A 1140 -4.03 -30.40 8.41
C LEU A 1140 -4.40 -30.58 9.90
N ALA A 1141 -4.30 -31.80 10.43
CA ALA A 1141 -4.42 -32.04 11.86
C ALA A 1141 -3.16 -31.54 12.60
N ILE A 1142 -3.26 -30.36 13.23
CA ILE A 1142 -2.20 -29.82 14.09
C ILE A 1142 -2.53 -30.14 15.55
N LYS A 1143 -1.61 -30.79 16.25
CA LYS A 1143 -1.77 -31.21 17.64
C LYS A 1143 -0.71 -30.56 18.53
N GLU A 1144 -1.09 -30.31 19.78
CA GLU A 1144 -0.15 -29.82 20.79
C GLU A 1144 0.65 -30.99 21.37
N LEU A 1145 1.97 -30.83 21.45
CA LEU A 1145 2.90 -31.74 22.12
C LEU A 1145 4.03 -30.90 22.71
N LYS A 1146 4.05 -30.75 24.03
CA LYS A 1146 5.08 -29.98 24.73
C LYS A 1146 6.44 -30.63 24.55
N GLU A 1147 7.48 -29.80 24.50
CA GLU A 1147 8.87 -30.25 24.35
C GLU A 1147 9.25 -31.36 25.36
N LEU A 1148 8.84 -31.20 26.62
CA LEU A 1148 9.10 -32.17 27.70
C LEU A 1148 8.42 -33.53 27.48
N ASP A 1149 7.31 -33.56 26.75
CA ASP A 1149 6.52 -34.78 26.49
C ASP A 1149 6.95 -35.50 25.20
N VAL A 1150 7.81 -34.87 24.39
CA VAL A 1150 8.28 -35.43 23.10
C VAL A 1150 8.87 -36.84 23.28
N PRO A 1151 9.80 -37.11 24.23
CA PRO A 1151 10.37 -38.44 24.36
C PRO A 1151 9.34 -39.53 24.68
N ALA A 1152 8.37 -39.22 25.55
CA ALA A 1152 7.30 -40.15 25.93
C ALA A 1152 6.37 -40.46 24.75
N PHE A 1153 5.99 -39.43 23.99
CA PHE A 1153 5.18 -39.57 22.78
C PHE A 1153 5.88 -40.43 21.72
N LEU A 1154 7.18 -40.22 21.50
CA LEU A 1154 7.96 -40.99 20.52
C LEU A 1154 8.04 -42.47 20.91
N LEU A 1155 8.20 -42.80 22.19
CA LEU A 1155 8.15 -44.19 22.68
C LEU A 1155 6.78 -44.84 22.48
N GLU A 1156 5.69 -44.08 22.68
CA GLU A 1156 4.34 -44.56 22.41
C GLU A 1156 4.13 -44.82 20.91
N ALA A 1157 4.54 -43.88 20.04
CA ALA A 1157 4.44 -44.03 18.60
C ALA A 1157 5.18 -45.29 18.11
N LYS A 1158 6.34 -45.61 18.69
CA LYS A 1158 7.10 -46.85 18.40
C LYS A 1158 6.30 -48.10 18.74
N SER A 1159 5.57 -48.11 19.86
CA SER A 1159 4.68 -49.23 20.20
C SER A 1159 3.54 -49.42 19.19
N GLN A 1160 3.16 -48.37 18.46
CA GLN A 1160 2.15 -48.38 17.40
C GLN A 1160 2.74 -48.68 16.00
N GLY A 1161 4.02 -49.04 15.95
CA GLY A 1161 4.73 -49.42 14.73
C GLY A 1161 5.24 -48.25 13.89
N TYR A 1162 5.39 -47.05 14.46
CA TYR A 1162 6.15 -45.96 13.83
C TYR A 1162 7.64 -46.12 14.08
N GLU A 1163 8.46 -45.80 13.09
CA GLU A 1163 9.90 -45.64 13.28
C GLU A 1163 10.25 -44.15 13.45
N VAL A 1164 11.08 -43.81 14.44
CA VAL A 1164 11.39 -42.43 14.80
C VAL A 1164 12.68 -41.98 14.11
N VAL A 1165 12.59 -40.96 13.28
CA VAL A 1165 13.72 -40.44 12.49
C VAL A 1165 14.00 -39.00 12.87
N GLY A 1166 15.20 -38.73 13.37
CA GLY A 1166 15.68 -37.37 13.59
C GLY A 1166 16.28 -36.79 12.32
N ILE A 1167 15.90 -35.58 11.93
CA ILE A 1167 16.56 -34.83 10.86
C ILE A 1167 17.59 -33.90 11.50
N GLU A 1168 18.83 -34.38 11.63
CA GLU A 1168 19.89 -33.68 12.35
C GLU A 1168 21.29 -34.06 11.82
N GLN A 1169 22.23 -33.11 11.87
CA GLN A 1169 23.63 -33.35 11.52
C GLN A 1169 24.37 -33.92 12.74
N THR A 1170 24.69 -35.21 12.69
CA THR A 1170 25.44 -35.91 13.73
C THR A 1170 26.51 -36.79 13.09
N ASP A 1171 27.52 -37.17 13.86
CA ASP A 1171 28.57 -38.12 13.45
C ASP A 1171 28.03 -39.52 13.09
N ARG A 1172 26.74 -39.78 13.39
CA ARG A 1172 26.03 -41.03 13.13
C ARG A 1172 24.80 -40.86 12.25
N SER A 1173 24.70 -39.74 11.51
CA SER A 1173 23.58 -39.50 10.62
C SER A 1173 23.80 -40.16 9.26
N GLY A 1174 22.80 -40.89 8.76
CA GLY A 1174 22.77 -41.36 7.38
C GLY A 1174 22.52 -40.19 6.41
N ILE A 1175 23.12 -40.20 5.22
CA ILE A 1175 22.87 -39.16 4.22
C ILE A 1175 21.52 -39.40 3.56
N LEU A 1176 20.60 -38.44 3.64
CA LEU A 1176 19.26 -38.54 3.06
C LEU A 1176 19.31 -38.99 1.59
N GLY A 1177 18.57 -40.06 1.27
CA GLY A 1177 18.45 -40.61 -0.08
C GLY A 1177 19.60 -41.54 -0.53
N TYR A 1178 20.58 -41.81 0.35
CA TYR A 1178 21.56 -42.88 0.12
C TYR A 1178 21.06 -44.22 0.68
N GLU A 1179 20.90 -45.20 -0.20
CA GLU A 1179 20.71 -46.59 0.18
C GLU A 1179 22.07 -47.16 0.63
N GLY A 1180 22.16 -47.59 1.89
CA GLY A 1180 23.34 -48.33 2.35
C GLY A 1180 23.50 -49.59 1.50
N VAL A 1181 24.54 -49.64 0.68
CA VAL A 1181 24.84 -50.82 -0.13
C VAL A 1181 25.10 -51.98 0.83
N ASP A 1182 24.34 -53.08 0.69
CA ASP A 1182 24.72 -54.40 1.18
C ASP A 1182 26.08 -54.77 0.55
N GLY A 1183 27.16 -54.36 1.20
CA GLY A 1183 28.51 -54.49 0.67
C GLY A 1183 29.50 -54.56 1.81
N ALA A 1184 29.85 -55.78 2.19
CA ALA A 1184 30.98 -56.06 3.06
C ALA A 1184 32.23 -55.34 2.52
N TYR A 1185 32.85 -54.48 3.34
CA TYR A 1185 34.21 -54.03 3.08
C TYR A 1185 35.18 -55.03 3.71
N LEU A 1186 36.12 -55.53 2.91
CA LEU A 1186 37.29 -56.24 3.40
C LEU A 1186 38.18 -55.24 4.14
N GLY A 1187 38.38 -55.46 5.45
CA GLY A 1187 39.41 -54.75 6.21
C GLY A 1187 40.80 -55.04 5.62
N SER A 1188 41.74 -54.11 5.84
CA SER A 1188 43.14 -54.23 5.37
C SER A 1188 43.88 -55.46 5.91
N ASP A 1189 43.34 -56.13 6.93
CA ASP A 1189 43.75 -57.45 7.40
C ASP A 1189 42.57 -58.42 7.21
N GLY A 1190 42.61 -59.21 6.15
CA GLY A 1190 41.46 -59.94 5.58
C GLY A 1190 40.86 -61.08 6.41
N ASP A 1191 40.46 -60.85 7.66
CA ASP A 1191 39.85 -61.90 8.50
C ASP A 1191 38.73 -61.45 9.46
N THR A 1192 38.11 -60.28 9.27
CA THR A 1192 36.91 -59.91 10.06
C THR A 1192 35.80 -59.30 9.19
N ILE A 1193 34.60 -59.89 9.24
CA ILE A 1193 33.36 -59.32 8.69
C ILE A 1193 32.79 -58.37 9.74
N GLU A 1194 32.85 -57.05 9.52
CA GLU A 1194 32.07 -56.10 10.31
C GLU A 1194 30.66 -55.95 9.71
N VAL A 1195 29.65 -56.20 10.56
CA VAL A 1195 28.23 -56.04 10.25
C VAL A 1195 27.92 -54.54 10.16
N VAL A 1196 27.39 -54.08 9.02
CA VAL A 1196 26.85 -52.71 8.87
C VAL A 1196 25.81 -52.48 9.97
N ARG A 1197 26.04 -51.50 10.83
CA ARG A 1197 25.08 -51.15 11.88
C ARG A 1197 23.89 -50.45 11.23
N ARG A 1198 22.66 -50.69 11.72
CA ARG A 1198 21.41 -50.00 11.27
C ARG A 1198 21.48 -48.46 11.23
N GLN A 1199 22.53 -47.87 11.79
CA GLN A 1199 22.70 -46.44 12.03
C GLN A 1199 23.21 -45.65 10.80
N ASP A 1200 23.67 -46.33 9.73
CA ASP A 1200 24.20 -45.67 8.52
C ASP A 1200 23.18 -45.56 7.37
N ILE A 1201 21.88 -45.82 7.62
CA ILE A 1201 20.83 -45.88 6.60
C ILE A 1201 20.20 -44.49 6.39
N GLY A 1202 20.34 -43.93 5.18
CA GLY A 1202 19.81 -42.62 4.79
C GLY A 1202 18.38 -42.61 4.21
N THR A 1203 17.72 -43.77 4.15
CA THR A 1203 16.34 -43.89 3.64
C THR A 1203 15.29 -43.66 4.73
N LEU A 1204 14.15 -43.10 4.33
CA LEU A 1204 13.05 -42.76 5.24
C LEU A 1204 12.01 -43.90 5.27
N PRO A 1205 11.63 -44.43 6.46
CA PRO A 1205 10.65 -45.51 6.55
C PRO A 1205 9.24 -45.09 6.08
N LYS A 1206 8.48 -46.02 5.49
CA LYS A 1206 7.10 -45.77 5.03
C LYS A 1206 6.16 -45.30 6.14
N LYS A 1207 6.34 -45.78 7.37
CA LYS A 1207 5.56 -45.37 8.55
C LYS A 1207 6.50 -44.80 9.60
N CYS A 1208 6.65 -43.47 9.64
CA CYS A 1208 7.64 -42.82 10.49
C CYS A 1208 7.15 -41.55 11.19
N CYS A 1209 7.80 -41.25 12.31
CA CYS A 1209 7.74 -39.96 12.99
C CYS A 1209 9.02 -39.19 12.65
N LEU A 1210 8.89 -38.10 11.88
CA LEU A 1210 10.02 -37.24 11.56
C LEU A 1210 10.14 -36.16 12.64
N VAL A 1211 11.32 -36.04 13.24
CA VAL A 1211 11.60 -35.07 14.32
C VAL A 1211 12.55 -34.00 13.79
N LEU A 1212 12.14 -32.73 13.93
CA LEU A 1212 12.96 -31.57 13.56
C LEU A 1212 13.51 -30.88 14.81
N GLY A 1213 14.78 -30.49 14.75
CA GLY A 1213 15.46 -29.77 15.83
C GLY A 1213 15.10 -28.28 15.93
N SER A 1214 15.45 -27.68 17.07
CA SER A 1214 15.39 -26.23 17.30
C SER A 1214 16.30 -25.46 16.33
N GLU A 1215 15.94 -24.23 15.95
CA GLU A 1215 16.74 -23.42 15.02
C GLU A 1215 18.15 -23.11 15.51
N LYS A 1216 18.39 -23.18 16.82
CA LYS A 1216 19.69 -22.86 17.44
C LYS A 1216 20.38 -24.07 18.02
N GLU A 1217 19.63 -24.92 18.71
CA GLU A 1217 20.19 -26.00 19.53
C GLU A 1217 20.03 -27.39 18.89
N GLY A 1218 19.30 -27.49 17.77
CA GLY A 1218 19.05 -28.77 17.11
C GLY A 1218 18.11 -29.66 17.93
N ILE A 1219 18.24 -30.98 17.76
CA ILE A 1219 17.49 -31.96 18.56
C ILE A 1219 18.14 -32.12 19.94
N SER A 1220 17.36 -31.99 21.01
CA SER A 1220 17.85 -32.14 22.39
C SER A 1220 18.35 -33.56 22.68
N ALA A 1221 19.29 -33.70 23.63
CA ALA A 1221 19.89 -34.99 23.98
C ALA A 1221 18.86 -36.04 24.46
N GLU A 1222 17.81 -35.59 25.15
CA GLU A 1222 16.72 -36.45 25.63
C GLU A 1222 15.90 -37.04 24.48
N VAL A 1223 15.68 -36.25 23.42
CA VAL A 1223 14.98 -36.69 22.21
C VAL A 1223 15.89 -37.55 21.33
N LEU A 1224 17.18 -37.21 21.21
CA LEU A 1224 18.19 -38.04 20.53
C LEU A 1224 18.30 -39.44 21.14
N ALA A 1225 18.09 -39.59 22.45
CA ALA A 1225 18.16 -40.89 23.12
C ALA A 1225 17.03 -41.86 22.71
N VAL A 1226 15.91 -41.38 22.17
CA VAL A 1226 14.75 -42.20 21.78
C VAL A 1226 14.58 -42.37 20.26
N ILE A 1227 15.34 -41.59 19.47
CA ILE A 1227 15.36 -41.67 18.00
C ILE A 1227 15.95 -43.02 17.55
N ASP A 1228 15.33 -43.65 16.54
CA ASP A 1228 15.81 -44.92 15.97
C ASP A 1228 16.97 -44.72 15.00
N ARG A 1229 16.94 -43.63 14.22
CA ARG A 1229 18.00 -43.24 13.27
C ARG A 1229 18.02 -41.73 13.06
N ASN A 1230 19.20 -41.17 12.86
CA ASN A 1230 19.36 -39.78 12.41
C ASN A 1230 19.68 -39.75 10.92
N VAL A 1231 19.12 -38.77 10.23
CA VAL A 1231 19.34 -38.53 8.81
C VAL A 1231 19.77 -37.08 8.62
N GLU A 1232 20.82 -36.86 7.85
CA GLU A 1232 21.32 -35.53 7.50
C GLU A 1232 21.17 -35.24 6.02
N ILE A 1233 21.01 -33.95 5.70
CA ILE A 1233 20.99 -33.46 4.32
C ILE A 1233 22.39 -33.01 3.96
N LYS A 1234 23.00 -33.65 2.96
CA LYS A 1234 24.33 -33.29 2.48
C LYS A 1234 24.37 -31.85 1.99
N THR A 1235 25.25 -31.03 2.58
CA THR A 1235 25.49 -29.65 2.17
C THR A 1235 26.89 -29.50 1.59
N VAL A 1236 27.06 -28.64 0.56
CA VAL A 1236 28.33 -28.41 -0.17
C VAL A 1236 28.87 -26.99 0.00
N GLY A 1237 28.13 -26.12 0.70
CA GLY A 1237 28.46 -24.71 0.91
C GLY A 1237 29.16 -24.44 2.25
N VAL A 1238 29.55 -23.17 2.47
CA VAL A 1238 30.26 -22.71 3.68
C VAL A 1238 29.33 -22.52 4.90
N THR A 1239 28.01 -22.44 4.67
CA THR A 1239 27.00 -22.29 5.72
C THR A 1239 26.81 -23.57 6.52
N ARG A 1240 26.78 -23.46 7.86
CA ARG A 1240 26.82 -24.61 8.79
C ARG A 1240 25.54 -25.45 8.83
N SER A 1241 24.37 -24.92 8.45
CA SER A 1241 23.10 -25.67 8.49
C SER A 1241 22.05 -25.05 7.56
N LEU A 1242 20.98 -25.80 7.27
CA LEU A 1242 19.81 -25.32 6.52
C LEU A 1242 18.75 -24.73 7.48
N ASN A 1243 17.88 -23.86 6.96
CA ASN A 1243 16.68 -23.48 7.71
C ASN A 1243 15.80 -24.72 7.96
N VAL A 1244 15.28 -24.86 9.19
CA VAL A 1244 14.52 -26.04 9.62
C VAL A 1244 13.29 -26.34 8.76
N GLN A 1245 12.61 -25.31 8.24
CA GLN A 1245 11.46 -25.50 7.35
C GLN A 1245 11.89 -26.08 5.99
N THR A 1246 13.08 -25.69 5.53
CA THR A 1246 13.67 -26.16 4.27
C THR A 1246 14.14 -27.60 4.44
N ALA A 1247 14.78 -27.93 5.56
CA ALA A 1247 15.19 -29.28 5.88
C ALA A 1247 13.98 -30.23 5.98
N GLY A 1248 12.93 -29.83 6.70
CA GLY A 1248 11.67 -30.59 6.76
C GLY A 1248 11.02 -30.77 5.38
N GLY A 1249 11.05 -29.73 4.53
CA GLY A 1249 10.56 -29.81 3.15
C GLY A 1249 11.31 -30.82 2.28
N ILE A 1250 12.64 -30.86 2.37
CA ILE A 1250 13.47 -31.81 1.62
C ILE A 1250 13.23 -33.24 2.10
N ALA A 1251 13.22 -33.47 3.42
CA ALA A 1251 12.97 -34.80 3.98
C ALA A 1251 11.58 -35.34 3.59
N LEU A 1252 10.54 -34.50 3.66
CA LEU A 1252 9.19 -34.90 3.26
C LEU A 1252 9.04 -35.14 1.76
N TYR A 1253 9.70 -34.34 0.93
CA TYR A 1253 9.71 -34.58 -0.51
C TYR A 1253 10.40 -35.89 -0.84
N GLU A 1254 11.51 -36.21 -0.18
CA GLU A 1254 12.21 -37.48 -0.36
C GLU A 1254 11.33 -38.67 0.04
N TRP A 1255 10.67 -38.58 1.20
CA TRP A 1255 9.70 -39.60 1.61
C TRP A 1255 8.57 -39.76 0.59
N TRP A 1256 8.00 -38.64 0.09
CA TRP A 1256 6.93 -38.68 -0.90
C TRP A 1256 7.41 -39.25 -2.23
N ARG A 1257 8.65 -38.97 -2.64
CA ARG A 1257 9.26 -39.55 -3.85
C ARG A 1257 9.40 -41.07 -3.73
N GLU A 1258 9.80 -41.57 -2.56
CA GLU A 1258 9.95 -43.02 -2.31
C GLU A 1258 8.59 -43.74 -2.20
N TRP A 1259 7.59 -43.14 -1.54
CA TRP A 1259 6.36 -43.85 -1.14
C TRP A 1259 5.06 -43.34 -1.77
N GLY A 1260 5.03 -42.12 -2.30
CA GLY A 1260 3.82 -41.38 -2.67
C GLY A 1260 2.99 -42.01 -3.79
N GLU A 1261 3.62 -42.70 -4.74
CA GLU A 1261 2.92 -43.35 -5.87
C GLU A 1261 2.24 -44.69 -5.51
N MET A 1262 2.66 -45.36 -4.42
CA MET A 1262 2.12 -46.67 -4.00
C MET A 1262 0.91 -46.57 -3.05
N SER A 1263 0.51 -45.36 -2.66
CA SER A 1263 -0.53 -45.06 -1.65
C SER A 1263 -1.85 -44.52 -2.22
N ASN A 1264 -1.94 -44.32 -3.54
CA ASN A 1264 -3.15 -43.84 -4.24
C ASN A 1264 -4.01 -44.97 -4.80
#